data_AF-A0A843KX33-F1
#
_entry.id   AF-A0A843KX33-F1
#
_cell.length_a   1.000
_cell.length_b   1.000
_cell.length_c   1.000
_cell.angle_alpha   90.00
_cell.angle_beta   90.00
_cell.angle_gamma   90.00
#
_symmetry.space_group_name_H-M   'P 1'
#
loop_
_entity.id
_entity.type
_entity.pdbx_description
1 polymer ?
#
loop_
_entity_poly.entity_id
_entity_poly.type
_entity_poly.pdbx_seq_one_letter_code
_entity_poly.pdbx_strand_id
1 'polypeptide(L)'
;MVLVGVLAVFIAIPASAGLQVTAFPEWIVANGSSSSMITVTLTNGTGDPVKGAYIEVDVNSTLGSISPELIITGEDGIATTIFKSKTVAGTAEIFISINSSTPEGFPIVKIDHDTPYSMQMLEYTNSATVGSIQNISVVLQDIHGNIVDARKDPEFVTFTILTRDGSRLQNSSDLNFTNISTTIGNTLDGLVVTDISLDTEPGDTLIRVKPSGIADRTIKIERIADGEPYFIYAVRRDPSVPYVPANGQDYFVITYQLFDQYMNVLNNKKIELKADSPGEPWYPNITTTYDGIAAEQYGPFPIDGFPGTGKEFKTNLIATAQDNRSVQSVLPVEFYNPSPVDLLLSVNPRNVPSLDVNNTSKAIITAMVVDSHGKGVGGQTVNFSSSSPTYSVVSPKVSALPYLTNFTKVTDDYGFAYITFIPGRFNDTEYRSVTGECNVNALWNSITRQVTPIWKNYGYLKVTTWVNNSSITENQTIEVGVEVFADGPSFNSLPIDMIFCPDRGASMLWDTYDTGKVGSDDKMRYLYNYSDVILRELNECPEADECDRAGVVSFGPGNRSVNWPAKWPGDDISAGDDSSYIGSYYPPNGTKYVGYEDFATVDTGLEYDFKPLVNDTITSLRPFGDPWKGDKQNVPLRYGLYKAINEMIGLGTTEKTRPEAIRAIVLLTDPEWNDWGDPTAGWDGTSVKTAYAETKKAPWKLPEGGLSAWVPFSTFGKNVNGDAIEENNVAINDNRQNMANYAKEHDIIIYSIAYPKKNVNIEESREVKLRHLAESTGGMYFEARNGTSLEAIFETIGRDLRQRASINTTAEFNFTNVKLYANGTIEDWGGNETFDYIYIPNTSTLTQKWNNTGYLTELNYRDDTENWTVHQKLTFDLGTMFIGDRWMANFTLISKKVGTVELFENSYIYTDDEQVVVPKPIIQTGATRRGDEPTADLEIKNFIVTNSLNLEYLVQYTGNETLHTRLFYRKGGRVTGDWKQFAARNYECTDGACLETFDDAVISKWLLGSGDYEFKIEAWAKDAPMDYKTNSTSLKRKFYILLR
;
A
#
# COMPACT_ATOMS: atom_id res chain seq x y z
N MET A 1 35.39 107.84 67.41
CA MET A 1 36.13 109.12 67.45
C MET A 1 37.41 108.91 66.66
N VAL A 2 37.73 109.86 65.77
CA VAL A 2 38.95 110.01 64.95
C VAL A 2 39.08 109.11 63.71
N LEU A 3 39.03 109.83 62.59
CA LEU A 3 39.40 109.51 61.23
C LEU A 3 40.92 109.26 61.13
N VAL A 4 41.35 108.19 60.45
CA VAL A 4 42.67 108.17 59.79
C VAL A 4 42.46 107.54 58.41
N GLY A 5 42.47 108.39 57.39
CA GLY A 5 42.55 107.96 56.01
C GLY A 5 43.93 107.37 55.73
N VAL A 6 43.94 106.20 55.11
CA VAL A 6 45.12 105.71 54.38
C VAL A 6 44.76 105.74 52.91
N LEU A 7 45.52 106.58 52.23
CA LEU A 7 45.61 106.79 50.80
C LEU A 7 45.84 105.46 50.08
N ALA A 8 44.83 104.93 49.38
CA ALA A 8 45.05 103.92 48.35
C ALA A 8 45.08 104.65 47.01
N VAL A 9 46.28 104.72 46.43
CA VAL A 9 46.53 105.22 45.09
C VAL A 9 45.68 104.40 44.11
N PHE A 10 44.66 105.01 43.51
CA PHE A 10 44.03 104.47 42.31
C PHE A 10 45.06 104.55 41.19
N ILE A 11 45.62 103.40 40.79
CA ILE A 11 46.29 103.30 39.50
C ILE A 11 45.19 103.50 38.46
N ALA A 12 45.21 104.65 37.78
CA ALA A 12 44.38 104.89 36.61
C ALA A 12 44.80 103.89 35.53
N ILE A 13 43.93 102.93 35.23
CA ILE A 13 44.12 102.00 34.12
C ILE A 13 43.79 102.76 32.83
N PRO A 14 44.67 102.81 31.82
CA PRO A 14 44.33 103.38 30.52
C PRO A 14 43.17 102.61 29.88
N ALA A 15 42.35 103.30 29.10
CA ALA A 15 41.06 102.85 28.54
C ALA A 15 41.10 101.68 27.52
N SER A 16 42.18 100.89 27.48
CA SER A 16 42.17 99.57 26.84
C SER A 16 43.18 98.65 27.54
N ALA A 17 42.78 98.08 28.68
CA ALA A 17 43.52 96.97 29.26
C ALA A 17 43.27 95.71 28.43
N GLY A 18 44.33 94.94 28.13
CA GLY A 18 44.19 93.62 27.55
C GLY A 18 43.85 92.62 28.66
N LEU A 19 42.61 92.13 28.69
CA LEU A 19 42.18 91.05 29.57
C LEU A 19 42.18 89.73 28.79
N GLN A 20 43.00 88.78 29.25
CA GLN A 20 42.95 87.41 28.77
C GLN A 20 42.61 86.49 29.93
N VAL A 21 41.54 85.72 29.80
CA VAL A 21 41.16 84.72 30.80
C VAL A 21 41.15 83.35 30.16
N THR A 22 41.81 82.41 30.79
CA THR A 22 41.90 81.02 30.33
C THR A 22 41.53 80.07 31.46
N ALA A 23 40.91 78.95 31.12
CA ALA A 23 40.64 77.85 32.03
C ALA A 23 41.41 76.63 31.57
N PHE A 24 42.16 75.99 32.48
CA PHE A 24 42.89 74.76 32.16
C PHE A 24 42.79 73.73 33.31
N PRO A 25 42.28 72.52 33.03
CA PRO A 25 41.70 72.05 31.75
C PRO A 25 40.33 72.70 31.45
N GLU A 26 39.95 72.78 30.16
CA GLU A 26 38.64 73.31 29.72
C GLU A 26 37.48 72.35 30.08
N TRP A 27 37.76 71.05 30.14
CA TRP A 27 36.82 69.98 30.50
C TRP A 27 37.16 69.39 31.87
N ILE A 28 36.16 69.32 32.74
CA ILE A 28 36.23 68.65 34.06
C ILE A 28 35.00 67.76 34.28
N VAL A 29 35.01 66.89 35.30
CA VAL A 29 33.93 65.92 35.56
C VAL A 29 32.99 66.40 36.66
N ALA A 30 31.69 66.13 36.53
CA ALA A 30 30.64 66.41 37.52
C ALA A 30 30.70 65.47 38.75
N ASN A 31 31.86 65.36 39.42
CA ASN A 31 32.08 64.44 40.55
C ASN A 31 32.28 65.13 41.90
N GLY A 32 32.03 66.44 41.99
CA GLY A 32 32.21 67.21 43.22
C GLY A 32 33.66 67.44 43.66
N SER A 33 34.64 67.01 42.86
CA SER A 33 36.08 67.05 43.22
C SER A 33 36.98 67.61 42.12
N SER A 34 36.61 67.46 40.85
CA SER A 34 37.38 67.92 39.71
C SER A 34 37.48 69.44 39.69
N SER A 35 38.60 69.95 39.17
CA SER A 35 38.84 71.38 39.17
C SER A 35 39.57 71.86 37.92
N SER A 36 39.32 73.12 37.56
CA SER A 36 39.99 73.85 36.50
C SER A 36 40.66 75.08 37.08
N MET A 37 41.90 75.32 36.68
CA MET A 37 42.62 76.54 37.06
C MET A 37 42.20 77.67 36.13
N ILE A 38 41.62 78.72 36.71
CA ILE A 38 41.27 79.94 36.00
C ILE A 38 42.46 80.88 36.11
N THR A 39 43.09 81.19 34.97
CA THR A 39 44.23 82.10 34.87
C THR A 39 43.78 83.39 34.20
N VAL A 40 43.84 84.48 34.95
CA VAL A 40 43.55 85.83 34.48
C VAL A 40 44.88 86.53 34.24
N THR A 41 45.11 87.00 33.01
CA THR A 41 46.28 87.80 32.64
C THR A 41 45.79 89.20 32.28
N LEU A 42 46.31 90.20 32.99
CA LEU A 42 45.91 91.59 32.82
C LEU A 42 47.11 92.44 32.36
N THR A 43 46.95 93.10 31.22
CA THR A 43 47.96 94.00 30.64
C THR A 43 47.38 95.40 30.45
N ASN A 44 48.24 96.42 30.49
CA ASN A 44 47.85 97.79 30.19
C ASN A 44 47.78 98.02 28.66
N GLY A 45 47.39 99.23 28.23
CA GLY A 45 47.29 99.58 26.81
C GLY A 45 48.61 99.58 26.01
N THR A 46 49.77 99.39 26.67
CA THR A 46 51.09 99.22 26.04
C THR A 46 51.57 97.77 26.02
N GLY A 47 50.80 96.83 26.60
CA GLY A 47 51.14 95.41 26.70
C GLY A 47 51.95 95.03 27.96
N ASP A 48 52.22 95.97 28.87
CA ASP A 48 52.92 95.69 30.12
C ASP A 48 51.97 95.07 31.16
N PRO A 49 52.44 94.17 32.03
CA PRO A 49 51.61 93.54 33.05
C PRO A 49 51.08 94.52 34.11
N VAL A 50 49.81 94.35 34.51
CA VAL A 50 49.17 95.17 35.56
C VAL A 50 49.28 94.46 36.91
N LYS A 51 50.15 94.95 37.79
CA LYS A 51 50.34 94.45 39.17
C LYS A 51 49.31 95.03 40.14
N GLY A 52 48.78 94.20 41.03
CA GLY A 52 47.97 94.62 42.19
C GLY A 52 46.50 94.93 41.90
N ALA A 53 45.94 94.49 40.77
CA ALA A 53 44.52 94.66 40.45
C ALA A 53 43.67 93.63 41.21
N TYR A 54 42.53 94.06 41.77
CA TYR A 54 41.55 93.16 42.41
C TYR A 54 40.63 92.57 41.35
N ILE A 55 40.56 91.24 41.32
CA ILE A 55 39.72 90.48 40.40
C ILE A 55 38.73 89.67 41.23
N GLU A 56 37.45 89.96 41.06
CA GLU A 56 36.34 89.20 41.64
C GLU A 56 35.87 88.15 40.63
N VAL A 57 35.69 86.92 41.10
CA VAL A 57 35.37 85.77 40.26
C VAL A 57 34.13 85.07 40.82
N ASP A 58 33.07 84.98 40.01
CA ASP A 58 31.79 84.37 40.38
C ASP A 58 31.37 83.25 39.41
N VAL A 59 30.52 82.33 39.88
CA VAL A 59 29.97 81.23 39.07
C VAL A 59 28.61 80.78 39.60
N ASN A 60 27.78 80.21 38.74
CA ASN A 60 26.56 79.52 39.17
C ASN A 60 26.88 78.41 40.20
N SER A 61 26.47 78.65 41.45
CA SER A 61 26.71 77.75 42.58
C SER A 61 26.08 76.36 42.44
N THR A 62 25.22 76.12 41.45
CA THR A 62 24.68 74.78 41.12
C THR A 62 25.72 73.92 40.43
N LEU A 63 26.58 74.52 39.60
CA LEU A 63 27.57 73.83 38.77
C LEU A 63 28.93 73.65 39.48
N GLY A 64 29.28 74.55 40.39
CA GLY A 64 30.55 74.49 41.10
C GLY A 64 30.73 75.57 42.16
N SER A 65 31.97 75.78 42.56
CA SER A 65 32.41 76.83 43.49
C SER A 65 33.81 77.31 43.14
N ILE A 66 34.13 78.56 43.45
CA ILE A 66 35.45 79.16 43.20
C ILE A 66 36.18 79.40 44.51
N SER A 67 37.48 79.15 44.54
CA SER A 67 38.29 79.48 45.71
C SER A 67 39.75 79.75 45.34
N PRO A 68 40.30 80.92 45.72
CA PRO A 68 39.61 82.09 46.31
C PRO A 68 38.77 82.89 45.29
N GLU A 69 37.63 83.46 45.71
CA GLU A 69 36.71 84.27 44.87
C GLU A 69 37.26 85.69 44.57
N LEU A 70 38.19 86.18 45.40
CA LEU A 70 38.90 87.44 45.19
C LEU A 70 40.40 87.16 45.04
N ILE A 71 40.96 87.50 43.90
CA ILE A 71 42.39 87.33 43.57
C ILE A 71 43.05 88.67 43.21
N ILE A 72 44.36 88.74 43.36
CA ILE A 72 45.16 89.94 43.10
C ILE A 72 46.26 89.59 42.10
N THR A 73 46.44 90.41 41.06
CA THR A 73 47.48 90.17 40.04
C THR A 73 48.91 90.34 40.58
N GLY A 74 49.78 89.40 40.22
CA GLY A 74 51.20 89.38 40.56
C GLY A 74 52.05 90.40 39.78
N GLU A 75 53.38 90.33 39.93
CA GLU A 75 54.31 91.23 39.20
C GLU A 75 54.32 90.99 37.69
N ASP A 76 53.91 89.79 37.28
CA ASP A 76 53.72 89.33 35.90
C ASP A 76 52.31 89.61 35.36
N GLY A 77 51.45 90.29 36.13
CA GLY A 77 50.07 90.62 35.76
C GLY A 77 49.12 89.43 35.75
N ILE A 78 49.54 88.28 36.31
CA ILE A 78 48.76 87.05 36.34
C ILE A 78 48.12 86.88 37.72
N ALA A 79 46.87 86.42 37.74
CA ALA A 79 46.18 85.95 38.93
C ALA A 79 45.50 84.60 38.62
N THR A 80 45.53 83.68 39.59
CA THR A 80 44.94 82.35 39.42
C THR A 80 43.95 82.05 40.53
N THR A 81 42.81 81.45 40.16
CA THR A 81 41.88 80.83 41.11
C THR A 81 41.50 79.43 40.64
N ILE A 82 40.87 78.64 41.50
CA ILE A 82 40.45 77.28 41.20
C ILE A 82 38.92 77.24 41.15
N PHE A 83 38.37 76.87 39.99
CA PHE A 83 36.98 76.46 39.88
C PHE A 83 36.89 74.95 40.17
N LYS A 84 36.04 74.56 41.11
CA LYS A 84 35.78 73.15 41.47
C LYS A 84 34.34 72.79 41.13
N SER A 85 34.14 71.72 40.35
CA SER A 85 32.80 71.25 39.97
C SER A 85 32.04 70.70 41.17
N LYS A 86 30.70 70.75 41.09
CA LYS A 86 29.77 69.96 41.91
C LYS A 86 29.39 68.68 41.14
N THR A 87 28.15 68.23 41.31
CA THR A 87 27.63 66.96 40.79
C THR A 87 26.65 67.14 39.63
N VAL A 88 26.60 68.31 39.02
CA VAL A 88 25.71 68.63 37.89
C VAL A 88 26.56 68.88 36.65
N ALA A 89 26.32 68.11 35.59
CA ALA A 89 26.98 68.29 34.29
C ALA A 89 26.39 69.50 33.54
N GLY A 90 27.18 70.12 32.66
CA GLY A 90 26.75 71.30 31.90
C GLY A 90 27.88 72.27 31.60
N THR A 91 27.54 73.52 31.33
CA THR A 91 28.49 74.57 30.96
C THR A 91 28.54 75.62 32.06
N ALA A 92 29.69 75.79 32.71
CA ALA A 92 29.91 76.81 33.71
C ALA A 92 30.56 78.04 33.08
N GLU A 93 29.82 79.15 33.04
CA GLU A 93 30.36 80.47 32.73
C GLU A 93 30.93 81.08 34.01
N ILE A 94 32.22 81.44 33.98
CA ILE A 94 32.91 82.04 35.13
C ILE A 94 32.96 83.55 34.92
N PHE A 95 32.29 84.34 35.74
CA PHE A 95 32.25 85.80 35.56
C PHE A 95 33.45 86.46 36.23
N ILE A 96 34.20 87.27 35.48
CA ILE A 96 35.41 87.98 35.94
C ILE A 96 35.13 89.47 35.97
N SER A 97 35.25 90.12 37.12
CA SER A 97 35.08 91.58 37.27
C SER A 97 36.35 92.22 37.83
N ILE A 98 36.81 93.33 37.22
CA ILE A 98 38.09 94.00 37.56
C ILE A 98 37.80 95.34 38.22
N ASN A 99 38.13 95.49 39.51
CA ASN A 99 37.93 96.74 40.28
C ASN A 99 36.51 97.37 40.15
N SER A 100 35.53 96.59 39.70
CA SER A 100 34.15 96.97 39.39
C SER A 100 33.24 95.76 39.59
N SER A 101 31.92 95.96 39.58
CA SER A 101 30.92 94.90 39.73
C SER A 101 30.35 94.42 38.38
N THR A 102 30.94 94.82 37.26
CA THR A 102 30.51 94.43 35.92
C THR A 102 31.46 93.38 35.36
N PRO A 103 30.97 92.20 34.93
CA PRO A 103 31.82 91.20 34.31
C PRO A 103 32.47 91.72 33.02
N GLU A 104 33.79 91.65 32.94
CA GLU A 104 34.61 92.09 31.80
C GLU A 104 35.20 90.89 31.00
N GLY A 105 35.12 89.67 31.55
CA GLY A 105 35.52 88.43 30.87
C GLY A 105 34.78 87.20 31.41
N PHE A 106 34.67 86.15 30.57
CA PHE A 106 33.99 84.90 30.93
C PHE A 106 34.63 83.65 30.30
N PRO A 107 35.65 83.01 30.93
CA PRO A 107 36.08 81.71 30.44
C PRO A 107 34.96 80.69 30.67
N ILE A 108 34.83 79.74 29.75
CA ILE A 108 33.88 78.64 29.85
C ILE A 108 34.62 77.42 30.39
N VAL A 109 34.07 76.81 31.43
CA VAL A 109 34.46 75.47 31.88
C VAL A 109 33.33 74.51 31.54
N LYS A 110 33.63 73.49 30.74
CA LYS A 110 32.67 72.45 30.38
C LYS A 110 32.76 71.32 31.41
N ILE A 111 31.63 70.96 31.98
CA ILE A 111 31.50 69.92 32.99
C ILE A 111 30.83 68.72 32.33
N ASP A 112 31.63 67.68 32.13
CA ASP A 112 31.19 66.39 31.63
C ASP A 112 30.48 65.59 32.72
N HIS A 113 29.67 64.61 32.34
CA HIS A 113 29.06 63.68 33.30
C HIS A 113 30.14 62.81 33.98
N ASP A 114 29.81 62.23 35.14
CA ASP A 114 30.70 61.25 35.78
C ASP A 114 30.57 59.86 35.11
N THR A 115 31.30 58.88 35.63
CA THR A 115 31.32 57.51 35.13
C THR A 115 29.89 56.94 35.06
N PRO A 116 29.51 56.29 33.94
CA PRO A 116 28.20 55.66 33.82
C PRO A 116 27.91 54.71 34.98
N TYR A 117 26.76 54.88 35.63
CA TYR A 117 26.38 54.14 36.84
C TYR A 117 25.16 53.24 36.64
N SER A 118 24.15 53.72 35.88
CA SER A 118 22.91 52.96 35.65
C SER A 118 22.23 53.34 34.34
N MET A 119 21.34 52.47 33.85
CA MET A 119 20.45 52.81 32.73
C MET A 119 19.28 53.65 33.25
N GLN A 120 19.16 54.88 32.74
CA GLN A 120 18.00 55.74 32.97
C GLN A 120 16.80 55.29 32.14
N MET A 121 17.05 54.78 30.93
CA MET A 121 16.04 54.29 29.99
C MET A 121 16.53 53.04 29.27
N LEU A 122 15.62 52.09 29.07
CA LEU A 122 15.77 50.94 28.16
C LEU A 122 14.39 50.63 27.61
N GLU A 123 14.17 50.96 26.34
CA GLU A 123 12.90 50.82 25.64
C GLU A 123 13.07 49.94 24.41
N TYR A 124 12.18 48.95 24.26
CA TYR A 124 12.12 47.98 23.16
C TYR A 124 10.72 47.35 23.12
N THR A 125 10.39 46.70 22.01
CA THR A 125 9.16 45.89 21.87
C THR A 125 9.36 44.48 22.44
N ASN A 126 8.49 44.03 23.35
CA ASN A 126 8.58 42.67 23.92
C ASN A 126 8.10 41.58 22.95
N SER A 127 7.25 41.94 21.99
CA SER A 127 6.76 41.06 20.93
C SER A 127 6.56 41.87 19.65
N ALA A 128 6.81 41.25 18.50
CA ALA A 128 6.68 41.89 17.20
C ALA A 128 6.50 40.86 16.08
N THR A 129 5.88 41.29 14.97
CA THR A 129 5.69 40.46 13.79
C THR A 129 7.01 39.96 13.23
N VAL A 130 7.06 38.70 12.82
CA VAL A 130 8.20 38.10 12.09
C VAL A 130 8.63 38.95 10.89
N GLY A 131 9.93 39.02 10.63
CA GLY A 131 10.50 39.81 9.54
C GLY A 131 10.40 41.33 9.70
N SER A 132 9.76 41.85 10.75
CA SER A 132 9.65 43.30 10.98
C SER A 132 10.95 43.91 11.52
N ILE A 133 11.06 45.23 11.38
CA ILE A 133 12.16 46.02 11.94
C ILE A 133 11.71 46.63 13.26
N GLN A 134 12.48 46.43 14.32
CA GLN A 134 12.23 46.96 15.67
C GLN A 134 13.40 47.83 16.12
N ASN A 135 13.14 48.76 17.02
CA ASN A 135 14.17 49.61 17.62
C ASN A 135 14.43 49.25 19.08
N ILE A 136 15.68 49.44 19.52
CA ILE A 136 16.09 49.30 20.92
C ILE A 136 16.79 50.60 21.32
N SER A 137 16.25 51.28 22.34
CA SER A 137 16.72 52.59 22.80
C SER A 137 17.24 52.54 24.23
N VAL A 138 18.39 53.17 24.49
CA VAL A 138 19.06 53.21 25.80
C VAL A 138 19.49 54.64 26.14
N VAL A 139 19.26 55.06 27.39
CA VAL A 139 19.86 56.28 27.96
C VAL A 139 20.56 55.89 29.26
N LEU A 140 21.82 56.32 29.39
CA LEU A 140 22.65 56.06 30.57
C LEU A 140 22.66 57.29 31.50
N GLN A 141 22.86 57.06 32.79
CA GLN A 141 23.06 58.12 33.77
C GLN A 141 24.21 57.78 34.73
N ASP A 142 24.89 58.81 35.21
CA ASP A 142 25.92 58.70 36.23
C ASP A 142 25.33 58.52 37.65
N ILE A 143 26.18 58.43 38.66
CA ILE A 143 25.77 58.23 40.06
C ILE A 143 25.02 59.44 40.65
N HIS A 144 25.12 60.59 40.00
CA HIS A 144 24.49 61.85 40.40
C HIS A 144 23.19 62.14 39.64
N GLY A 145 22.84 61.29 38.66
CA GLY A 145 21.64 61.42 37.85
C GLY A 145 21.80 62.31 36.62
N ASN A 146 23.04 62.68 36.25
CA ASN A 146 23.29 63.35 34.97
C ASN A 146 23.17 62.34 33.83
N ILE A 147 22.66 62.79 32.69
CA ILE A 147 22.66 61.99 31.46
C ILE A 147 24.12 61.83 31.00
N VAL A 148 24.46 60.61 30.62
CA VAL A 148 25.74 60.26 30.00
C VAL A 148 25.61 60.51 28.50
N ASP A 149 26.33 61.48 27.96
CA ASP A 149 26.16 62.03 26.61
C ASP A 149 27.49 62.32 25.92
N ALA A 150 27.44 62.47 24.59
CA ALA A 150 28.66 62.62 23.79
C ALA A 150 29.20 64.07 23.71
N ARG A 151 28.89 64.95 24.67
CA ARG A 151 29.33 66.37 24.59
C ARG A 151 30.86 66.51 24.70
N LYS A 152 31.53 65.61 25.43
CA LYS A 152 33.01 65.53 25.47
C LYS A 152 33.53 64.36 24.63
N ASP A 153 33.20 63.15 25.07
CA ASP A 153 33.60 61.88 24.47
C ASP A 153 32.35 60.96 24.46
N PRO A 154 32.12 60.15 23.42
CA PRO A 154 30.96 59.25 23.39
C PRO A 154 31.18 57.98 24.21
N GLU A 155 30.15 57.54 24.93
CA GLU A 155 30.05 56.22 25.55
C GLU A 155 29.37 55.24 24.63
N PHE A 156 29.91 54.02 24.58
CA PHE A 156 29.43 52.97 23.70
C PHE A 156 28.60 51.92 24.45
N VAL A 157 27.53 51.49 23.79
CA VAL A 157 26.73 50.32 24.16
C VAL A 157 26.86 49.27 23.06
N THR A 158 27.21 48.04 23.45
CA THR A 158 27.25 46.90 22.55
C THR A 158 25.95 46.11 22.65
N PHE A 159 25.29 45.89 21.52
CA PHE A 159 24.15 44.99 21.37
C PHE A 159 24.64 43.68 20.74
N THR A 160 24.26 42.54 21.30
CA THR A 160 24.61 41.21 20.78
C THR A 160 23.38 40.31 20.78
N ILE A 161 22.99 39.80 19.63
CA ILE A 161 21.98 38.74 19.53
C ILE A 161 22.60 37.45 20.06
N LEU A 162 21.95 36.83 21.05
CA LEU A 162 22.37 35.59 21.70
C LEU A 162 21.70 34.35 21.08
N THR A 163 20.46 34.50 20.61
CA THR A 163 19.74 33.42 19.91
C THR A 163 20.38 33.16 18.55
N ARG A 164 20.44 31.88 18.13
CA ARG A 164 20.89 31.49 16.79
C ARG A 164 19.71 31.48 15.82
N ASP A 165 19.36 32.64 15.31
CA ASP A 165 18.24 32.83 14.38
C ASP A 165 18.61 33.73 13.19
N GLY A 166 17.65 33.99 12.31
CA GLY A 166 17.76 34.86 11.15
C GLY A 166 17.78 36.36 11.46
N SER A 167 17.56 36.77 12.71
CA SER A 167 17.51 38.19 13.08
C SER A 167 18.88 38.85 12.94
N ARG A 168 18.90 40.12 12.50
CA ARG A 168 20.12 40.87 12.25
C ARG A 168 20.00 42.29 12.77
N LEU A 169 21.07 42.77 13.40
CA LEU A 169 21.24 44.17 13.78
C LEU A 169 21.72 44.98 12.56
N GLN A 170 21.27 46.22 12.51
CA GLN A 170 21.71 47.19 11.50
C GLN A 170 23.21 47.48 11.66
N ASN A 171 23.91 47.57 10.54
CA ASN A 171 25.30 47.97 10.51
C ASN A 171 25.41 49.50 10.75
N SER A 172 26.33 49.92 11.62
CA SER A 172 26.57 51.35 11.89
C SER A 172 27.18 52.11 10.70
N SER A 173 27.72 51.38 9.71
CA SER A 173 28.40 51.95 8.53
C SER A 173 27.56 51.88 7.24
N ASP A 174 26.63 50.93 7.14
CA ASP A 174 25.74 50.69 6.00
C ASP A 174 24.33 50.43 6.52
N LEU A 175 23.28 50.94 5.90
CA LEU A 175 21.87 50.77 6.33
C LEU A 175 21.34 49.31 6.19
N ASN A 176 22.22 48.32 6.11
CA ASN A 176 21.90 46.91 5.89
C ASN A 176 21.89 46.11 7.20
N PHE A 177 20.98 45.13 7.29
CA PHE A 177 20.84 44.21 8.42
C PHE A 177 21.68 42.94 8.21
N THR A 178 22.91 42.95 8.70
CA THR A 178 23.86 41.83 8.47
C THR A 178 24.58 41.36 9.74
N ASN A 179 24.52 42.13 10.82
CA ASN A 179 25.36 41.89 11.98
C ASN A 179 24.62 41.15 13.10
N ILE A 180 25.31 40.25 13.80
CA ILE A 180 24.82 39.65 15.05
C ILE A 180 25.19 40.48 16.29
N SER A 181 26.11 41.43 16.13
CA SER A 181 26.48 42.38 17.17
C SER A 181 26.86 43.72 16.56
N THR A 182 26.43 44.82 17.18
CA THR A 182 26.78 46.19 16.81
C THR A 182 27.12 46.99 18.06
N THR A 183 27.97 48.01 17.92
CA THR A 183 28.36 48.91 19.01
C THR A 183 28.07 50.33 18.59
N ILE A 184 27.26 51.03 19.37
CA ILE A 184 26.74 52.36 19.04
C ILE A 184 27.07 53.32 20.18
N GLY A 185 27.58 54.50 19.82
CA GLY A 185 27.83 55.61 20.74
C GLY A 185 26.56 56.39 21.05
N ASN A 186 26.47 56.97 22.23
CA ASN A 186 25.41 57.92 22.57
C ASN A 186 25.46 59.20 21.72
N THR A 187 24.31 59.87 21.58
CA THR A 187 24.22 61.19 20.95
C THR A 187 24.58 62.30 21.94
N LEU A 188 24.57 63.56 21.48
CA LEU A 188 24.72 64.75 22.33
C LEU A 188 23.63 64.89 23.40
N ASP A 189 22.49 64.20 23.22
CA ASP A 189 21.39 64.14 24.19
C ASP A 189 21.44 62.86 25.04
N GLY A 190 22.47 62.01 24.88
CA GLY A 190 22.67 60.78 25.63
C GLY A 190 21.87 59.56 25.17
N LEU A 191 21.24 59.64 23.99
CA LEU A 191 20.43 58.55 23.45
C LEU A 191 21.28 57.59 22.62
N VAL A 192 21.09 56.28 22.81
CA VAL A 192 21.64 55.21 21.97
C VAL A 192 20.49 54.43 21.35
N VAL A 193 20.43 54.32 20.02
CA VAL A 193 19.38 53.55 19.31
C VAL A 193 20.03 52.55 18.36
N THR A 194 19.53 51.31 18.34
CA THR A 194 19.85 50.32 17.29
C THR A 194 18.57 49.77 16.68
N ASP A 195 18.60 49.55 15.36
CA ASP A 195 17.56 48.79 14.66
C ASP A 195 17.92 47.30 14.58
N ILE A 196 16.90 46.44 14.68
CA ILE A 196 16.98 44.99 14.49
C ILE A 196 15.91 44.55 13.49
N SER A 197 16.31 43.82 12.46
CA SER A 197 15.40 43.03 11.63
C SER A 197 15.21 41.67 12.29
N LEU A 198 13.97 41.30 12.55
CA LEU A 198 13.62 40.02 13.16
C LEU A 198 13.64 38.88 12.13
N ASP A 199 13.89 37.67 12.60
CA ASP A 199 13.74 36.45 11.79
C ASP A 199 12.34 36.33 11.18
N THR A 200 12.25 35.64 10.04
CA THR A 200 11.00 35.33 9.35
C THR A 200 10.25 34.17 9.99
N GLU A 201 10.87 33.42 10.91
CA GLU A 201 10.21 32.34 11.67
C GLU A 201 9.85 32.79 13.10
N PRO A 202 8.69 32.36 13.64
CA PRO A 202 8.28 32.69 15.00
C PRO A 202 9.24 32.13 16.06
N GLY A 203 9.35 32.80 17.21
CA GLY A 203 10.22 32.37 18.32
C GLY A 203 10.89 33.53 19.06
N ASP A 204 11.72 33.22 20.06
CA ASP A 204 12.34 34.23 20.92
C ASP A 204 13.70 34.72 20.41
N THR A 205 13.84 36.03 20.20
CA THR A 205 15.14 36.69 19.97
C THR A 205 15.66 37.25 21.30
N LEU A 206 16.77 36.71 21.79
CA LEU A 206 17.44 37.21 22.99
C LEU A 206 18.57 38.16 22.60
N ILE A 207 18.58 39.37 23.18
CA ILE A 207 19.60 40.38 22.90
C ILE A 207 20.28 40.79 24.21
N ARG A 208 21.60 40.70 24.26
CA ARG A 208 22.42 41.27 25.33
C ARG A 208 22.75 42.73 25.02
N VAL A 209 22.32 43.62 25.90
CA VAL A 209 22.64 45.05 25.93
C VAL A 209 23.76 45.26 26.95
N LYS A 210 24.94 45.67 26.48
CA LYS A 210 26.13 45.86 27.30
C LYS A 210 26.65 47.31 27.18
N PRO A 211 26.24 48.21 28.08
CA PRO A 211 26.87 49.50 28.25
C PRO A 211 28.28 49.39 28.84
N SER A 212 29.16 50.34 28.53
CA SER A 212 30.48 50.41 29.15
C SER A 212 30.38 50.82 30.62
N GLY A 213 31.03 50.08 31.52
CA GLY A 213 31.09 50.41 32.96
C GLY A 213 29.86 50.00 33.80
N ILE A 214 28.80 49.48 33.18
CA ILE A 214 27.56 49.05 33.85
C ILE A 214 27.32 47.55 33.59
N ALA A 215 26.62 46.87 34.51
CA ALA A 215 26.21 45.48 34.31
C ALA A 215 25.33 45.33 33.05
N ASP A 216 25.52 44.22 32.32
CA ASP A 216 24.73 43.92 31.13
C ASP A 216 23.27 43.57 31.48
N ARG A 217 22.39 43.73 30.49
CA ARG A 217 21.03 43.19 30.54
C ARG A 217 20.72 42.40 29.31
N THR A 218 20.00 41.30 29.50
CA THR A 218 19.42 40.52 28.40
C THR A 218 17.95 40.90 28.28
N ILE A 219 17.54 41.29 27.08
CA ILE A 219 16.14 41.57 26.71
C ILE A 219 15.64 40.46 25.78
N LYS A 220 14.31 40.27 25.76
CA LYS A 220 13.64 39.28 24.91
C LYS A 220 12.62 39.96 24.01
N ILE A 221 12.72 39.70 22.71
CA ILE A 221 11.71 40.07 21.71
C ILE A 221 11.11 38.78 21.16
N GLU A 222 9.83 38.55 21.45
CA GLU A 222 9.07 37.42 20.92
C GLU A 222 8.63 37.72 19.48
N ARG A 223 9.08 36.91 18.52
CA ARG A 223 8.65 36.98 17.13
C ARG A 223 7.35 36.20 16.99
N ILE A 224 6.27 36.89 16.65
CA ILE A 224 4.95 36.31 16.47
C ILE A 224 4.56 36.32 14.98
N ALA A 225 3.91 35.25 14.53
CA ALA A 225 3.39 35.15 13.17
C ALA A 225 1.97 35.75 13.11
N ASP A 226 1.87 37.08 13.21
CA ASP A 226 0.61 37.84 13.22
C ASP A 226 0.47 38.81 12.03
N GLY A 227 1.30 38.64 11.00
CA GLY A 227 1.34 39.48 9.81
C GLY A 227 0.05 39.46 8.97
N GLU A 228 0.04 40.23 7.88
CA GLU A 228 -1.09 40.21 6.95
C GLU A 228 -1.23 38.83 6.27
N PRO A 229 -2.45 38.29 6.16
CA PRO A 229 -2.71 37.11 5.37
C PRO A 229 -2.23 37.25 3.92
N TYR A 230 -1.52 36.22 3.46
CA TYR A 230 -0.99 36.12 2.10
C TYR A 230 -1.58 34.93 1.33
N PHE A 231 -1.89 33.83 2.02
CA PHE A 231 -2.46 32.63 1.42
C PHE A 231 -3.51 31.98 2.34
N ILE A 232 -4.58 31.48 1.73
CA ILE A 232 -5.65 30.73 2.39
C ILE A 232 -6.01 29.50 1.55
N TYR A 233 -6.28 28.38 2.19
CA TYR A 233 -6.90 27.23 1.53
C TYR A 233 -7.70 26.38 2.51
N ALA A 234 -8.64 25.60 1.98
CA ALA A 234 -9.33 24.57 2.74
C ALA A 234 -8.40 23.36 2.92
N VAL A 235 -7.80 23.22 4.11
CA VAL A 235 -6.91 22.09 4.45
C VAL A 235 -7.66 20.77 4.55
N ARG A 236 -8.94 20.83 4.95
CA ARG A 236 -9.82 19.67 5.09
C ARG A 236 -11.26 20.01 4.75
N ARG A 237 -11.94 19.00 4.22
CA ARG A 237 -13.39 18.96 4.02
C ARG A 237 -13.85 17.61 4.57
N ASP A 238 -14.83 17.64 5.46
CA ASP A 238 -15.47 16.46 6.02
C ASP A 238 -16.95 16.45 5.62
N PRO A 239 -17.45 15.47 4.84
CA PRO A 239 -16.73 14.29 4.33
C PRO A 239 -15.70 14.63 3.25
N SER A 240 -14.79 13.69 2.95
CA SER A 240 -13.67 13.90 2.02
C SER A 240 -14.07 14.29 0.58
N VAL A 241 -15.30 14.01 0.17
CA VAL A 241 -15.85 14.29 -1.17
C VAL A 241 -16.54 15.66 -1.25
N PRO A 242 -16.65 16.29 -2.44
CA PRO A 242 -17.29 17.60 -2.58
C PRO A 242 -18.83 17.52 -2.65
N TYR A 243 -19.43 16.39 -2.31
CA TYR A 243 -20.87 16.18 -2.42
C TYR A 243 -21.43 15.43 -1.22
N VAL A 244 -22.66 15.75 -0.82
CA VAL A 244 -23.41 15.04 0.21
C VAL A 244 -24.86 14.87 -0.22
N PRO A 245 -25.55 13.82 0.22
CA PRO A 245 -26.95 13.63 -0.12
C PRO A 245 -27.82 14.72 0.52
N ALA A 246 -28.76 15.27 -0.24
CA ALA A 246 -29.76 16.23 0.22
C ALA A 246 -30.88 15.51 0.98
N ASN A 247 -30.56 14.90 2.12
CA ASN A 247 -31.49 14.16 2.99
C ASN A 247 -31.94 14.96 4.23
N GLY A 248 -31.49 16.22 4.35
CA GLY A 248 -31.76 17.08 5.49
C GLY A 248 -30.99 16.72 6.77
N GLN A 249 -30.03 15.81 6.69
CA GLN A 249 -29.19 15.36 7.82
C GLN A 249 -27.69 15.51 7.53
N ASP A 250 -27.25 15.24 6.31
CA ASP A 250 -25.85 15.36 5.93
C ASP A 250 -25.41 16.84 5.77
N TYR A 251 -24.17 17.09 6.12
CA TYR A 251 -23.53 18.41 6.10
C TYR A 251 -22.02 18.27 5.83
N PHE A 252 -21.40 19.43 5.56
CA PHE A 252 -19.95 19.57 5.49
C PHE A 252 -19.39 20.28 6.72
N VAL A 253 -18.18 19.92 7.14
CA VAL A 253 -17.31 20.77 7.99
C VAL A 253 -16.06 21.09 7.19
N ILE A 254 -15.79 22.39 7.01
CA ILE A 254 -14.66 22.87 6.22
C ILE A 254 -13.64 23.50 7.15
N THR A 255 -12.41 22.99 7.16
CA THR A 255 -11.29 23.59 7.90
C THR A 255 -10.42 24.39 6.93
N TYR A 256 -10.27 25.68 7.20
CA TYR A 256 -9.37 26.60 6.51
C TYR A 256 -8.11 26.87 7.34
N GLN A 257 -7.01 27.19 6.66
CA GLN A 257 -5.76 27.63 7.30
C GLN A 257 -5.23 28.87 6.59
N LEU A 258 -4.70 29.81 7.37
CA LEU A 258 -4.12 31.07 6.89
C LEU A 258 -2.60 31.11 7.07
N PHE A 259 -1.94 31.73 6.10
CA PHE A 259 -0.49 31.87 6.08
C PHE A 259 -0.08 33.31 5.77
N ASP A 260 1.02 33.76 6.36
CA ASP A 260 1.71 35.00 5.99
C ASP A 260 2.57 34.83 4.73
N GLN A 261 3.25 35.90 4.30
CA GLN A 261 4.14 35.90 3.14
C GLN A 261 5.35 34.98 3.26
N TYR A 262 5.67 34.51 4.48
CA TYR A 262 6.77 33.61 4.79
C TYR A 262 6.28 32.16 5.01
N MET A 263 4.99 31.89 4.77
CA MET A 263 4.33 30.61 5.01
C MET A 263 4.26 30.20 6.49
N ASN A 264 4.32 31.15 7.42
CA ASN A 264 3.98 30.87 8.82
C ASN A 264 2.48 30.82 9.00
N VAL A 265 2.01 29.92 9.86
CA VAL A 265 0.60 29.81 10.22
C VAL A 265 0.16 31.03 11.01
N LEU A 266 -0.98 31.61 10.63
CA LEU A 266 -1.50 32.83 11.25
C LEU A 266 -2.57 32.50 12.29
N ASN A 267 -2.30 32.83 13.54
CA ASN A 267 -3.27 32.70 14.63
C ASN A 267 -4.17 33.95 14.75
N ASN A 268 -5.36 33.80 15.33
CA ASN A 268 -6.30 34.88 15.62
C ASN A 268 -6.67 35.78 14.41
N LYS A 269 -6.65 35.23 13.19
CA LYS A 269 -7.06 35.93 11.97
C LYS A 269 -8.48 35.57 11.61
N LYS A 270 -9.25 36.59 11.19
CA LYS A 270 -10.65 36.44 10.83
C LYS A 270 -10.82 36.05 9.37
N ILE A 271 -11.72 35.11 9.13
CA ILE A 271 -12.12 34.62 7.82
C ILE A 271 -13.62 34.86 7.67
N GLU A 272 -13.99 35.64 6.66
CA GLU A 272 -15.39 35.80 6.26
C GLU A 272 -15.76 34.68 5.30
N LEU A 273 -16.79 33.91 5.66
CA LEU A 273 -17.30 32.83 4.85
C LEU A 273 -18.54 33.27 4.09
N LYS A 274 -18.67 32.81 2.85
CA LYS A 274 -19.81 33.08 1.97
C LYS A 274 -20.14 31.85 1.13
N ALA A 275 -21.42 31.50 1.02
CA ALA A 275 -21.90 30.63 -0.05
C ALA A 275 -22.43 31.45 -1.23
N ASP A 276 -22.08 31.07 -2.47
CA ASP A 276 -22.65 31.68 -3.67
C ASP A 276 -24.05 31.15 -4.01
N SER A 277 -24.84 31.93 -4.75
CA SER A 277 -26.11 31.46 -5.31
C SER A 277 -25.84 30.35 -6.35
N PRO A 278 -26.62 29.26 -6.40
CA PRO A 278 -27.91 29.00 -5.74
C PRO A 278 -27.84 28.39 -4.32
N GLY A 279 -26.67 28.33 -3.70
CA GLY A 279 -26.52 27.76 -2.35
C GLY A 279 -27.27 28.52 -1.27
N GLU A 280 -27.55 27.81 -0.16
CA GLU A 280 -28.19 28.41 1.01
C GLU A 280 -27.27 29.43 1.68
N PRO A 281 -27.82 30.55 2.21
CA PRO A 281 -27.08 31.59 2.90
C PRO A 281 -26.13 31.06 3.98
N TRP A 282 -24.87 31.47 3.91
CA TRP A 282 -23.83 31.13 4.88
C TRP A 282 -22.90 32.32 5.00
N TYR A 283 -22.96 33.03 6.13
CA TYR A 283 -22.17 34.25 6.39
C TYR A 283 -21.49 34.28 7.78
N PRO A 284 -20.98 33.17 8.33
CA PRO A 284 -20.25 33.22 9.60
C PRO A 284 -18.87 33.89 9.42
N ASN A 285 -18.42 34.52 10.49
CA ASN A 285 -17.03 35.00 10.61
C ASN A 285 -16.33 34.09 11.60
N ILE A 286 -15.41 33.27 11.11
CA ILE A 286 -14.60 32.40 11.96
C ILE A 286 -13.23 33.02 12.20
N THR A 287 -12.59 32.63 13.30
CA THR A 287 -11.26 33.11 13.67
C THR A 287 -10.31 31.92 13.77
N THR A 288 -9.09 32.06 13.27
CA THR A 288 -8.10 30.99 13.38
C THR A 288 -7.70 30.75 14.83
N THR A 289 -7.67 29.47 15.19
CA THR A 289 -7.19 28.95 16.47
C THR A 289 -5.70 29.25 16.69
N TYR A 290 -5.18 28.85 17.85
CA TYR A 290 -3.75 28.91 18.14
C TYR A 290 -2.87 28.23 17.07
N ASP A 291 -3.35 27.14 16.46
CA ASP A 291 -2.66 26.39 15.40
C ASP A 291 -2.88 26.98 13.99
N GLY A 292 -3.57 28.13 13.90
CA GLY A 292 -3.81 28.84 12.64
C GLY A 292 -4.92 28.26 11.76
N ILE A 293 -5.69 27.30 12.27
CA ILE A 293 -6.84 26.69 11.56
C ILE A 293 -8.17 27.26 12.04
N ALA A 294 -9.17 27.31 11.18
CA ALA A 294 -10.55 27.64 11.55
C ALA A 294 -11.52 26.73 10.79
N ALA A 295 -12.50 26.15 11.47
CA ALA A 295 -13.47 25.22 10.91
C ALA A 295 -14.90 25.72 11.10
N GLU A 296 -15.76 25.43 10.12
CA GLU A 296 -17.17 25.81 10.16
C GLU A 296 -18.05 24.78 9.44
N GLN A 297 -19.27 24.61 9.93
CA GLN A 297 -20.26 23.72 9.36
C GLN A 297 -21.08 24.41 8.25
N TYR A 298 -21.32 23.70 7.16
CA TYR A 298 -22.24 24.09 6.09
C TYR A 298 -23.31 23.00 5.88
N GLY A 299 -24.56 23.33 6.22
CA GLY A 299 -25.68 22.38 6.30
C GLY A 299 -25.92 21.87 7.74
N PRO A 300 -26.83 20.91 7.95
CA PRO A 300 -27.74 20.35 6.95
C PRO A 300 -28.85 21.34 6.57
N PHE A 301 -29.48 21.13 5.40
CA PHE A 301 -30.55 21.98 4.89
C PHE A 301 -31.86 21.21 4.70
N PRO A 302 -32.58 20.87 5.79
CA PRO A 302 -33.84 20.13 5.72
C PRO A 302 -34.96 20.95 5.07
N ILE A 303 -35.92 20.27 4.43
CA ILE A 303 -37.16 20.88 3.95
C ILE A 303 -38.25 20.66 5.01
N ASP A 304 -38.78 21.76 5.54
CA ASP A 304 -39.85 21.73 6.55
C ASP A 304 -41.07 20.94 6.07
N GLY A 305 -41.53 19.99 6.89
CA GLY A 305 -42.69 19.14 6.61
C GLY A 305 -42.39 17.88 5.79
N PHE A 306 -41.15 17.68 5.32
CA PHE A 306 -40.74 16.52 4.53
C PHE A 306 -39.50 15.84 5.15
N PRO A 307 -39.70 14.99 6.18
CA PRO A 307 -38.58 14.33 6.87
C PRO A 307 -37.78 13.44 5.90
N GLY A 308 -36.45 13.48 6.03
CA GLY A 308 -35.53 12.74 5.15
C GLY A 308 -35.26 13.40 3.80
N THR A 309 -35.73 14.64 3.59
CA THR A 309 -35.44 15.42 2.38
C THR A 309 -34.75 16.74 2.72
N GLY A 310 -33.82 17.14 1.87
CA GLY A 310 -33.09 18.39 1.96
C GLY A 310 -33.10 19.14 0.64
N LYS A 311 -32.62 20.38 0.67
CA LYS A 311 -32.54 21.23 -0.52
C LYS A 311 -31.40 20.79 -1.43
N GLU A 312 -31.68 20.66 -2.72
CA GLU A 312 -30.72 20.26 -3.75
C GLU A 312 -30.10 21.48 -4.44
N PHE A 313 -28.77 21.56 -4.49
CA PHE A 313 -28.05 22.63 -5.19
C PHE A 313 -26.55 22.34 -5.30
N LYS A 314 -25.88 23.05 -6.21
CA LYS A 314 -24.42 23.15 -6.30
C LYS A 314 -24.01 24.59 -6.00
N THR A 315 -22.96 24.79 -5.20
CA THR A 315 -22.47 26.12 -4.86
C THR A 315 -20.96 26.13 -4.62
N ASN A 316 -20.37 27.32 -4.61
CA ASN A 316 -19.01 27.55 -4.17
C ASN A 316 -19.03 28.17 -2.77
N LEU A 317 -18.25 27.59 -1.86
CA LEU A 317 -17.92 28.15 -0.56
C LEU A 317 -16.69 29.04 -0.73
N ILE A 318 -16.85 30.33 -0.44
CA ILE A 318 -15.83 31.35 -0.53
C ILE A 318 -15.38 31.68 0.89
N ALA A 319 -14.09 31.51 1.15
CA ALA A 319 -13.44 31.98 2.37
C ALA A 319 -12.53 33.15 2.04
N THR A 320 -12.75 34.31 2.67
CA THR A 320 -12.00 35.55 2.43
C THR A 320 -11.31 35.99 3.71
N ALA A 321 -9.99 36.18 3.66
CA ALA A 321 -9.26 36.75 4.79
C ALA A 321 -9.69 38.20 5.01
N GLN A 322 -10.06 38.57 6.25
CA GLN A 322 -10.60 39.91 6.53
C GLN A 322 -9.53 41.01 6.39
N ASP A 323 -8.33 40.75 6.90
CA ASP A 323 -7.20 41.69 6.89
C ASP A 323 -6.63 41.92 5.49
N ASN A 324 -6.79 40.95 4.58
CA ASN A 324 -6.40 41.07 3.17
C ASN A 324 -7.44 40.43 2.26
N ARG A 325 -8.39 41.25 1.78
CA ARG A 325 -9.53 40.82 0.96
C ARG A 325 -9.17 40.20 -0.38
N SER A 326 -7.93 40.37 -0.85
CA SER A 326 -7.45 39.74 -2.09
C SER A 326 -7.14 38.26 -1.91
N VAL A 327 -6.97 37.79 -0.67
CA VAL A 327 -6.67 36.41 -0.32
C VAL A 327 -7.98 35.66 -0.10
N GLN A 328 -8.31 34.78 -1.06
CA GLN A 328 -9.56 34.03 -1.07
C GLN A 328 -9.34 32.57 -1.46
N SER A 329 -10.15 31.68 -0.89
CA SER A 329 -10.26 30.27 -1.28
C SER A 329 -11.67 30.00 -1.76
N VAL A 330 -11.80 29.30 -2.87
CA VAL A 330 -13.09 28.90 -3.46
C VAL A 330 -13.16 27.38 -3.46
N LEU A 331 -14.16 26.81 -2.79
CA LEU A 331 -14.34 25.37 -2.64
C LEU A 331 -15.73 24.96 -3.16
N PRO A 332 -15.82 24.19 -4.27
CA PRO A 332 -17.10 23.72 -4.78
C PRO A 332 -17.68 22.62 -3.87
N VAL A 333 -18.99 22.71 -3.62
CA VAL A 333 -19.76 21.70 -2.87
C VAL A 333 -21.13 21.47 -3.51
N GLU A 334 -21.67 20.27 -3.29
CA GLU A 334 -22.95 19.83 -3.85
C GLU A 334 -23.83 19.12 -2.80
N PHE A 335 -25.09 19.51 -2.73
CA PHE A 335 -26.16 18.76 -2.08
C PHE A 335 -26.99 18.10 -3.19
N TYR A 336 -26.79 16.80 -3.40
CA TYR A 336 -27.36 16.06 -4.54
C TYR A 336 -28.61 15.27 -4.16
N ASN A 337 -29.45 14.94 -5.14
CA ASN A 337 -30.62 14.09 -4.92
C ASN A 337 -30.20 12.63 -4.63
N PRO A 338 -30.45 12.07 -3.43
CA PRO A 338 -30.08 10.71 -3.07
C PRO A 338 -31.02 9.65 -3.65
N SER A 339 -31.98 10.03 -4.49
CA SER A 339 -32.88 9.08 -5.14
C SER A 339 -32.08 8.09 -5.99
N PRO A 340 -32.49 6.82 -6.00
CA PRO A 340 -31.85 5.79 -6.81
C PRO A 340 -31.97 6.10 -8.30
N VAL A 341 -30.93 5.79 -9.09
CA VAL A 341 -30.87 6.11 -10.53
C VAL A 341 -30.49 4.94 -11.42
N ASP A 342 -29.77 3.92 -10.91
CA ASP A 342 -29.31 2.78 -11.72
C ASP A 342 -29.35 1.46 -10.93
N LEU A 343 -29.28 0.36 -11.67
CA LEU A 343 -29.25 -1.01 -11.21
C LEU A 343 -27.99 -1.69 -11.76
N LEU A 344 -27.23 -2.34 -10.87
CA LEU A 344 -26.09 -3.21 -11.19
C LEU A 344 -26.51 -4.68 -11.02
N LEU A 345 -25.87 -5.58 -11.76
CA LEU A 345 -26.19 -7.00 -11.71
C LEU A 345 -24.97 -7.87 -12.00
N SER A 346 -24.68 -8.80 -11.10
CA SER A 346 -23.63 -9.81 -11.26
C SER A 346 -24.12 -11.22 -10.91
N VAL A 347 -23.40 -12.23 -11.42
CA VAL A 347 -23.63 -13.66 -11.13
C VAL A 347 -22.32 -14.29 -10.67
N ASN A 348 -22.36 -15.05 -9.59
CA ASN A 348 -21.20 -15.72 -9.03
C ASN A 348 -21.57 -17.03 -8.32
N PRO A 349 -20.95 -18.17 -8.69
CA PRO A 349 -20.18 -18.41 -9.93
C PRO A 349 -21.06 -18.31 -11.18
N ARG A 350 -20.46 -17.95 -12.33
CA ARG A 350 -21.17 -17.90 -13.62
C ARG A 350 -21.40 -19.30 -14.22
N ASN A 351 -20.40 -20.16 -14.12
CA ASN A 351 -20.44 -21.56 -14.56
C ASN A 351 -20.66 -22.46 -13.35
N VAL A 352 -21.68 -23.32 -13.40
CA VAL A 352 -22.04 -24.22 -12.30
C VAL A 352 -22.30 -25.65 -12.78
N PRO A 353 -22.25 -26.66 -11.90
CA PRO A 353 -22.64 -28.01 -12.28
C PRO A 353 -24.15 -28.07 -12.48
N SER A 354 -24.63 -28.92 -13.39
CA SER A 354 -26.05 -29.29 -13.42
C SER A 354 -26.42 -30.10 -12.16
N LEU A 355 -27.71 -30.17 -11.83
CA LEU A 355 -28.16 -30.83 -10.59
C LEU A 355 -27.99 -32.36 -10.57
N ASP A 356 -27.86 -32.99 -11.75
CA ASP A 356 -27.57 -34.41 -11.90
C ASP A 356 -26.12 -34.73 -11.52
N VAL A 357 -25.23 -33.75 -11.64
CA VAL A 357 -23.83 -33.82 -11.20
C VAL A 357 -23.69 -33.52 -9.72
N ASN A 358 -24.23 -32.37 -9.32
CA ASN A 358 -24.13 -31.89 -7.97
C ASN A 358 -25.48 -31.29 -7.55
N ASN A 359 -26.18 -32.02 -6.71
CA ASN A 359 -27.50 -31.63 -6.21
C ASN A 359 -27.48 -30.37 -5.30
N THR A 360 -26.30 -29.90 -4.88
CA THR A 360 -26.11 -28.66 -4.11
C THR A 360 -25.70 -27.47 -4.98
N SER A 361 -25.62 -27.67 -6.29
CA SER A 361 -25.21 -26.64 -7.24
C SER A 361 -26.13 -25.42 -7.20
N LYS A 362 -25.51 -24.24 -7.16
CA LYS A 362 -26.20 -22.95 -7.14
C LYS A 362 -25.27 -21.82 -7.58
N ALA A 363 -25.86 -20.77 -8.12
CA ALA A 363 -25.21 -19.48 -8.34
C ALA A 363 -25.94 -18.39 -7.56
N ILE A 364 -25.21 -17.38 -7.09
CA ILE A 364 -25.78 -16.20 -6.45
C ILE A 364 -25.87 -15.09 -7.49
N ILE A 365 -27.06 -14.53 -7.64
CA ILE A 365 -27.29 -13.32 -8.42
C ILE A 365 -27.33 -12.15 -7.45
N THR A 366 -26.44 -11.18 -7.66
CA THR A 366 -26.32 -9.98 -6.84
C THR A 366 -26.81 -8.80 -7.66
N ALA A 367 -27.90 -8.18 -7.23
CA ALA A 367 -28.35 -6.90 -7.75
C ALA A 367 -27.96 -5.79 -6.77
N MET A 368 -27.61 -4.60 -7.27
CA MET A 368 -27.38 -3.43 -6.42
C MET A 368 -28.07 -2.22 -7.01
N VAL A 369 -28.88 -1.51 -6.23
CA VAL A 369 -29.49 -0.24 -6.65
C VAL A 369 -28.66 0.91 -6.09
N VAL A 370 -28.26 1.84 -6.96
CA VAL A 370 -27.35 2.94 -6.61
C VAL A 370 -27.95 4.30 -6.95
N ASP A 371 -27.55 5.32 -6.19
CA ASP A 371 -27.84 6.73 -6.48
C ASP A 371 -26.88 7.32 -7.52
N SER A 372 -27.05 8.60 -7.82
CA SER A 372 -26.23 9.33 -8.78
C SER A 372 -24.74 9.39 -8.44
N HIS A 373 -24.31 9.06 -7.23
CA HIS A 373 -22.88 9.06 -6.87
C HIS A 373 -22.38 7.64 -6.55
N GLY A 374 -23.13 6.62 -6.97
CA GLY A 374 -22.76 5.22 -6.77
C GLY A 374 -22.94 4.73 -5.34
N LYS A 375 -23.65 5.47 -4.47
CA LYS A 375 -23.99 4.99 -3.13
C LYS A 375 -25.21 4.08 -3.22
N GLY A 376 -25.14 2.93 -2.57
CA GLY A 376 -26.24 1.98 -2.49
C GLY A 376 -27.47 2.55 -1.79
N VAL A 377 -28.65 2.24 -2.34
CA VAL A 377 -29.94 2.72 -1.85
C VAL A 377 -30.77 1.53 -1.34
N GLY A 378 -31.05 1.52 -0.04
CA GLY A 378 -31.85 0.50 0.61
C GLY A 378 -33.36 0.63 0.40
N GLY A 379 -34.08 -0.46 0.71
CA GLY A 379 -35.54 -0.49 0.65
C GLY A 379 -36.13 -0.54 -0.76
N GLN A 380 -35.31 -0.79 -1.80
CA GLN A 380 -35.74 -0.85 -3.19
C GLN A 380 -36.14 -2.28 -3.57
N THR A 381 -37.29 -2.45 -4.21
CA THR A 381 -37.78 -3.75 -4.66
C THR A 381 -37.26 -4.05 -6.07
N VAL A 382 -36.42 -5.08 -6.20
CA VAL A 382 -35.91 -5.58 -7.48
C VAL A 382 -36.70 -6.84 -7.87
N ASN A 383 -37.25 -6.86 -9.07
CA ASN A 383 -37.97 -8.01 -9.61
C ASN A 383 -37.05 -8.81 -10.54
N PHE A 384 -37.03 -10.12 -10.38
CA PHE A 384 -36.20 -11.03 -11.14
C PHE A 384 -37.04 -11.94 -12.01
N SER A 385 -36.54 -12.22 -13.20
CA SER A 385 -37.13 -13.20 -14.11
C SER A 385 -36.04 -13.96 -14.82
N SER A 386 -36.32 -15.20 -15.22
CA SER A 386 -35.43 -16.01 -16.05
C SER A 386 -36.08 -16.28 -17.40
N SER A 387 -35.32 -16.18 -18.48
CA SER A 387 -35.77 -16.62 -19.80
C SER A 387 -35.95 -18.12 -19.84
N SER A 388 -36.61 -18.62 -20.91
CA SER A 388 -36.51 -20.03 -21.24
C SER A 388 -35.04 -20.43 -21.44
N PRO A 389 -34.63 -21.61 -20.96
CA PRO A 389 -33.26 -22.08 -21.12
C PRO A 389 -32.98 -22.48 -22.57
N THR A 390 -31.77 -22.19 -23.03
CA THR A 390 -31.18 -22.68 -24.28
C THR A 390 -30.16 -23.77 -23.98
N TYR A 391 -29.94 -24.67 -24.93
CA TYR A 391 -29.08 -25.82 -24.75
C TYR A 391 -28.18 -26.04 -25.96
N SER A 392 -26.96 -26.55 -25.74
CA SER A 392 -25.96 -26.79 -26.79
C SER A 392 -26.36 -27.90 -27.78
N VAL A 393 -27.38 -28.71 -27.47
CA VAL A 393 -27.80 -29.87 -28.27
C VAL A 393 -29.30 -29.86 -28.58
N VAL A 394 -29.66 -30.49 -29.71
CA VAL A 394 -31.06 -30.78 -30.05
C VAL A 394 -31.57 -31.90 -29.12
N SER A 395 -32.70 -31.65 -28.44
CA SER A 395 -33.34 -32.57 -27.47
C SER A 395 -32.45 -32.98 -26.28
N PRO A 396 -32.16 -32.07 -25.34
CA PRO A 396 -31.21 -32.26 -24.24
C PRO A 396 -31.67 -33.18 -23.08
N LYS A 397 -32.83 -33.84 -23.20
CA LYS A 397 -33.42 -34.73 -22.17
C LYS A 397 -33.38 -34.14 -20.76
N VAL A 398 -34.06 -33.01 -20.57
CA VAL A 398 -34.15 -32.28 -19.29
C VAL A 398 -35.12 -32.99 -18.35
N SER A 399 -34.68 -33.30 -17.12
CA SER A 399 -35.51 -33.88 -16.07
C SER A 399 -36.00 -32.83 -15.06
N ALA A 400 -35.31 -31.69 -14.92
CA ALA A 400 -35.78 -30.53 -14.17
C ALA A 400 -35.30 -29.23 -14.81
N LEU A 401 -36.18 -28.23 -14.90
CA LEU A 401 -35.84 -26.90 -15.42
C LEU A 401 -35.10 -26.07 -14.35
N PRO A 402 -34.21 -25.14 -14.76
CA PRO A 402 -33.62 -24.17 -13.85
C PRO A 402 -34.70 -23.25 -13.26
N TYR A 403 -34.46 -22.73 -12.06
CA TYR A 403 -35.38 -21.78 -11.42
C TYR A 403 -34.67 -20.83 -10.45
N LEU A 404 -35.34 -19.71 -10.14
CA LEU A 404 -34.91 -18.77 -9.12
C LEU A 404 -35.63 -19.09 -7.81
N THR A 405 -34.92 -19.03 -6.68
CA THR A 405 -35.54 -19.27 -5.37
C THR A 405 -36.53 -18.18 -4.98
N ASN A 406 -36.34 -16.97 -5.49
CA ASN A 406 -37.20 -15.81 -5.31
C ASN A 406 -37.29 -15.01 -6.61
N PHE A 407 -38.46 -14.42 -6.88
CA PHE A 407 -38.69 -13.55 -8.04
C PHE A 407 -38.70 -12.06 -7.68
N THR A 408 -38.57 -11.74 -6.39
CA THR A 408 -38.49 -10.36 -5.89
C THR A 408 -37.64 -10.31 -4.64
N LYS A 409 -36.87 -9.25 -4.46
CA LYS A 409 -36.04 -9.03 -3.27
C LYS A 409 -35.92 -7.53 -3.01
N VAL A 410 -35.95 -7.15 -1.73
CA VAL A 410 -35.73 -5.77 -1.27
C VAL A 410 -34.24 -5.59 -0.98
N THR A 411 -33.67 -4.46 -1.41
CA THR A 411 -32.27 -4.11 -1.12
C THR A 411 -32.04 -3.82 0.35
N ASP A 412 -30.88 -4.23 0.88
CA ASP A 412 -30.41 -3.87 2.22
C ASP A 412 -29.96 -2.39 2.32
N ASP A 413 -29.49 -1.94 3.48
CA ASP A 413 -29.08 -0.55 3.72
C ASP A 413 -27.93 -0.08 2.81
N TYR A 414 -27.19 -1.02 2.20
CA TYR A 414 -26.10 -0.78 1.24
C TYR A 414 -26.54 -0.98 -0.20
N GLY A 415 -27.85 -1.14 -0.45
CA GLY A 415 -28.40 -1.26 -1.79
C GLY A 415 -28.31 -2.65 -2.40
N PHE A 416 -27.85 -3.69 -1.70
CA PHE A 416 -27.69 -5.03 -2.26
C PHE A 416 -28.94 -5.90 -2.11
N ALA A 417 -29.25 -6.67 -3.14
CA ALA A 417 -30.29 -7.69 -3.15
C ALA A 417 -29.75 -9.00 -3.75
N TYR A 418 -29.79 -10.06 -2.94
CA TYR A 418 -29.28 -11.39 -3.32
C TYR A 418 -30.42 -12.36 -3.57
N ILE A 419 -30.36 -13.08 -4.70
CA ILE A 419 -31.20 -14.25 -4.96
C ILE A 419 -30.34 -15.44 -5.37
N THR A 420 -30.88 -16.64 -5.23
CA THR A 420 -30.20 -17.87 -5.64
C THR A 420 -30.79 -18.39 -6.95
N PHE A 421 -29.92 -18.66 -7.90
CA PHE A 421 -30.22 -19.40 -9.12
C PHE A 421 -29.89 -20.88 -8.91
N ILE A 422 -30.86 -21.74 -9.18
CA ILE A 422 -30.71 -23.19 -9.13
C ILE A 422 -30.69 -23.70 -10.59
N PRO A 423 -29.62 -24.39 -11.01
CA PRO A 423 -29.48 -24.85 -12.39
C PRO A 423 -30.45 -26.00 -12.71
N GLY A 424 -30.58 -26.30 -14.01
CA GLY A 424 -31.40 -27.42 -14.48
C GLY A 424 -30.75 -28.78 -14.17
N ARG A 425 -31.56 -29.84 -14.30
CA ARG A 425 -31.13 -31.24 -14.21
C ARG A 425 -31.32 -31.94 -15.56
N PHE A 426 -30.30 -32.65 -16.01
CA PHE A 426 -30.37 -33.54 -17.16
C PHE A 426 -30.64 -34.98 -16.72
N ASN A 427 -31.16 -35.80 -17.63
CA ASN A 427 -31.43 -37.21 -17.34
C ASN A 427 -30.12 -38.00 -17.17
N ASP A 428 -30.03 -38.81 -16.12
CA ASP A 428 -28.87 -39.60 -15.72
C ASP A 428 -28.81 -40.98 -16.38
N THR A 429 -29.87 -41.40 -17.08
CA THR A 429 -29.95 -42.71 -17.76
C THR A 429 -29.26 -42.78 -19.13
N GLU A 430 -28.96 -41.62 -19.73
CA GLU A 430 -28.21 -41.51 -21.00
C GLU A 430 -27.22 -40.35 -20.85
N TYR A 431 -25.95 -40.67 -20.57
CA TYR A 431 -24.94 -39.67 -20.27
C TYR A 431 -24.54 -38.91 -21.53
N ARG A 432 -25.12 -37.74 -21.75
CA ARG A 432 -24.80 -36.85 -22.88
C ARG A 432 -24.24 -35.53 -22.37
N SER A 433 -23.14 -35.05 -22.96
CA SER A 433 -22.60 -33.72 -22.69
C SER A 433 -23.53 -32.61 -23.17
N VAL A 434 -24.09 -31.86 -22.23
CA VAL A 434 -25.03 -30.76 -22.45
C VAL A 434 -24.61 -29.53 -21.66
N THR A 435 -24.63 -28.38 -22.33
CA THR A 435 -24.57 -27.06 -21.71
C THR A 435 -25.96 -26.46 -21.75
N GLY A 436 -26.44 -26.01 -20.61
CA GLY A 436 -27.63 -25.17 -20.49
C GLY A 436 -27.25 -23.75 -20.09
N GLU A 437 -27.94 -22.78 -20.65
CA GLU A 437 -27.82 -21.38 -20.24
C GLU A 437 -29.21 -20.74 -20.20
N CYS A 438 -29.37 -19.71 -19.38
CA CYS A 438 -30.57 -18.88 -19.43
C CYS A 438 -30.23 -17.46 -18.99
N ASN A 439 -30.99 -16.49 -19.49
CA ASN A 439 -30.81 -15.10 -19.11
C ASN A 439 -31.63 -14.80 -17.86
N VAL A 440 -30.97 -14.34 -16.80
CA VAL A 440 -31.62 -13.81 -15.61
C VAL A 440 -31.64 -12.30 -15.72
N ASN A 441 -32.86 -11.74 -15.77
CA ASN A 441 -33.10 -10.32 -15.85
C ASN A 441 -33.51 -9.79 -14.48
N ALA A 442 -32.89 -8.70 -14.06
CA ALA A 442 -33.32 -7.90 -12.93
C ALA A 442 -33.95 -6.60 -13.44
N LEU A 443 -35.17 -6.32 -12.99
CA LEU A 443 -35.97 -5.15 -13.34
C LEU A 443 -36.19 -4.30 -12.09
N TRP A 444 -35.79 -3.05 -12.16
CA TRP A 444 -36.06 -2.03 -11.15
C TRP A 444 -36.47 -0.72 -11.86
N ASN A 445 -37.64 -0.15 -11.53
CA ASN A 445 -38.15 1.12 -12.08
C ASN A 445 -37.97 1.34 -13.61
N SER A 446 -38.18 0.29 -14.41
CA SER A 446 -37.99 0.24 -15.89
C SER A 446 -36.55 0.00 -16.37
N ILE A 447 -35.55 0.05 -15.50
CA ILE A 447 -34.18 -0.33 -15.82
C ILE A 447 -34.07 -1.86 -15.72
N THR A 448 -33.60 -2.48 -16.81
CA THR A 448 -33.39 -3.92 -16.88
C THR A 448 -31.91 -4.21 -17.07
N ARG A 449 -31.35 -5.06 -16.20
CA ARG A 449 -30.01 -5.64 -16.36
C ARG A 449 -30.11 -7.14 -16.53
N GLN A 450 -29.12 -7.73 -17.18
CA GLN A 450 -29.12 -9.15 -17.53
C GLN A 450 -27.77 -9.78 -17.21
N VAL A 451 -27.83 -11.00 -16.65
CA VAL A 451 -26.69 -11.91 -16.52
C VAL A 451 -27.07 -13.29 -17.01
N THR A 452 -26.08 -14.08 -17.43
CA THR A 452 -26.31 -15.42 -18.01
C THR A 452 -25.55 -16.46 -17.20
N PRO A 453 -26.20 -17.11 -16.21
CA PRO A 453 -25.71 -18.33 -15.60
C PRO A 453 -25.66 -19.47 -16.63
N ILE A 454 -24.63 -20.31 -16.53
CA ILE A 454 -24.39 -21.45 -17.41
C ILE A 454 -24.22 -22.69 -16.53
N TRP A 455 -24.90 -23.79 -16.87
CA TRP A 455 -24.71 -25.08 -16.19
C TRP A 455 -24.37 -26.19 -17.16
N LYS A 456 -23.51 -27.10 -16.72
CA LYS A 456 -22.97 -28.19 -17.55
C LYS A 456 -23.00 -29.51 -16.79
N ASN A 457 -23.21 -30.62 -17.52
CA ASN A 457 -23.11 -31.98 -16.99
C ASN A 457 -21.87 -32.74 -17.46
N TYR A 458 -20.90 -32.04 -18.04
CA TYR A 458 -19.58 -32.51 -18.43
C TYR A 458 -18.54 -31.51 -17.93
N GLY A 459 -17.26 -31.78 -18.09
CA GLY A 459 -16.12 -31.06 -17.52
C GLY A 459 -16.12 -29.56 -17.80
N TYR A 460 -15.86 -28.78 -16.74
CA TYR A 460 -15.75 -27.33 -16.80
C TYR A 460 -14.95 -26.82 -15.60
N LEU A 461 -14.48 -25.59 -15.70
CA LEU A 461 -13.94 -24.85 -14.57
C LEU A 461 -15.04 -23.98 -13.95
N LYS A 462 -15.29 -24.19 -12.65
CA LYS A 462 -16.08 -23.28 -11.83
C LYS A 462 -15.16 -22.18 -11.32
N VAL A 463 -15.46 -20.95 -11.70
CA VAL A 463 -14.72 -19.77 -11.24
C VAL A 463 -15.62 -18.99 -10.29
N THR A 464 -15.12 -18.77 -9.08
CA THR A 464 -15.73 -17.94 -8.04
C THR A 464 -14.84 -16.75 -7.76
N THR A 465 -15.46 -15.60 -7.50
CA THR A 465 -14.76 -14.46 -6.90
C THR A 465 -15.30 -14.17 -5.52
N TRP A 466 -14.49 -13.55 -4.68
CA TRP A 466 -14.96 -13.11 -3.37
C TRP A 466 -14.24 -11.84 -2.96
N VAL A 467 -14.94 -11.09 -2.11
CA VAL A 467 -14.39 -9.95 -1.41
C VAL A 467 -14.72 -10.12 0.07
N ASN A 468 -13.79 -9.80 0.95
CA ASN A 468 -14.03 -9.93 2.39
C ASN A 468 -15.04 -8.90 2.93
N ASN A 469 -15.17 -7.75 2.26
CA ASN A 469 -16.17 -6.73 2.56
C ASN A 469 -16.59 -5.99 1.27
N SER A 470 -17.88 -6.02 0.92
CA SER A 470 -18.41 -5.34 -0.27
C SER A 470 -18.77 -3.86 -0.05
N SER A 471 -18.72 -3.36 1.19
CA SER A 471 -18.96 -1.95 1.52
C SER A 471 -17.85 -1.39 2.40
N ILE A 472 -17.00 -0.55 1.81
CA ILE A 472 -15.82 0.04 2.44
C ILE A 472 -15.86 1.57 2.37
N THR A 473 -14.98 2.26 3.08
CA THR A 473 -14.76 3.71 2.92
C THR A 473 -13.48 3.98 2.12
N GLU A 474 -13.31 5.21 1.65
CA GLU A 474 -12.05 5.68 1.03
C GLU A 474 -10.85 5.44 1.97
N ASN A 475 -9.72 5.01 1.42
CA ASN A 475 -8.51 4.58 2.14
C ASN A 475 -8.67 3.34 3.04
N GLN A 476 -9.72 2.54 2.85
CA GLN A 476 -9.87 1.24 3.53
C GLN A 476 -9.33 0.10 2.65
N THR A 477 -8.66 -0.86 3.29
CA THR A 477 -8.15 -2.06 2.62
C THR A 477 -9.25 -3.11 2.44
N ILE A 478 -9.22 -3.80 1.30
CA ILE A 478 -10.11 -4.90 0.94
C ILE A 478 -9.28 -6.06 0.39
N GLU A 479 -9.70 -7.28 0.70
CA GLU A 479 -9.09 -8.49 0.14
C GLU A 479 -9.99 -9.01 -0.97
N VAL A 480 -9.40 -9.23 -2.14
CA VAL A 480 -10.06 -9.72 -3.34
C VAL A 480 -9.46 -11.07 -3.70
N GLY A 481 -10.32 -12.06 -3.91
CA GLY A 481 -9.91 -13.41 -4.28
C GLY A 481 -10.61 -13.94 -5.52
N VAL A 482 -9.87 -14.72 -6.30
CA VAL A 482 -10.39 -15.54 -7.40
C VAL A 482 -10.05 -16.99 -7.07
N GLU A 483 -11.03 -17.86 -7.25
CA GLU A 483 -10.92 -19.28 -6.97
C GLU A 483 -11.43 -20.07 -8.17
N VAL A 484 -10.66 -21.07 -8.56
CA VAL A 484 -10.90 -21.93 -9.73
C VAL A 484 -10.98 -23.36 -9.23
N PHE A 485 -12.12 -24.00 -9.45
CA PHE A 485 -12.33 -25.40 -9.17
C PHE A 485 -12.53 -26.20 -10.45
N ALA A 486 -11.84 -27.33 -10.52
CA ALA A 486 -12.02 -28.33 -11.56
C ALA A 486 -13.08 -29.37 -11.11
N ASP A 487 -14.32 -28.92 -10.85
CA ASP A 487 -15.40 -29.74 -10.28
C ASP A 487 -16.44 -30.22 -11.31
N GLY A 488 -16.13 -30.11 -12.61
CA GLY A 488 -16.94 -30.71 -13.67
C GLY A 488 -16.88 -32.25 -13.65
N PRO A 489 -18.01 -32.95 -13.87
CA PRO A 489 -18.14 -34.41 -13.72
C PRO A 489 -17.45 -35.23 -14.81
N SER A 490 -16.90 -34.60 -15.84
CA SER A 490 -16.23 -35.29 -16.94
C SER A 490 -15.38 -34.30 -17.72
N PHE A 491 -14.23 -33.88 -17.18
CA PHE A 491 -13.19 -33.39 -18.09
C PHE A 491 -13.11 -34.42 -19.22
N ASN A 492 -13.34 -33.99 -20.46
CA ASN A 492 -13.21 -34.86 -21.61
C ASN A 492 -11.71 -35.19 -21.72
N SER A 493 -11.30 -36.15 -20.90
CA SER A 493 -10.15 -36.98 -21.15
C SER A 493 -10.25 -37.37 -22.61
N LEU A 494 -9.20 -37.09 -23.39
CA LEU A 494 -9.04 -37.72 -24.69
C LEU A 494 -9.39 -39.21 -24.54
N PRO A 495 -10.22 -39.78 -25.43
CA PRO A 495 -10.58 -41.18 -25.33
C PRO A 495 -9.31 -42.03 -25.42
N ILE A 496 -9.29 -43.16 -24.73
CA ILE A 496 -8.14 -44.06 -24.71
C ILE A 496 -8.46 -45.27 -25.60
N ASP A 497 -7.57 -45.60 -26.55
CA ASP A 497 -7.58 -46.86 -27.28
C ASP A 497 -6.45 -47.72 -26.75
N MET A 498 -6.78 -48.81 -26.04
CA MET A 498 -5.78 -49.69 -25.44
C MET A 498 -5.83 -51.11 -26.04
N ILE A 499 -4.72 -51.56 -26.60
CA ILE A 499 -4.55 -52.97 -26.97
C ILE A 499 -3.69 -53.66 -25.92
N PHE A 500 -4.25 -54.65 -25.26
CA PHE A 500 -3.49 -55.57 -24.41
C PHE A 500 -2.83 -56.63 -25.29
N CYS A 501 -1.50 -56.75 -25.21
CA CYS A 501 -0.71 -57.62 -26.07
C CYS A 501 0.07 -58.67 -25.27
N PRO A 502 -0.58 -59.76 -24.83
CA PRO A 502 0.06 -60.80 -24.04
C PRO A 502 0.71 -61.90 -24.89
N ASP A 503 1.86 -62.37 -24.41
CA ASP A 503 2.45 -63.64 -24.81
C ASP A 503 1.56 -64.81 -24.34
N ARG A 504 1.34 -65.81 -25.19
CA ARG A 504 0.83 -67.14 -24.80
C ARG A 504 1.67 -68.28 -25.41
N GLY A 505 2.96 -68.04 -25.55
CA GLY A 505 3.95 -69.09 -25.69
C GLY A 505 3.99 -70.01 -24.46
N ALA A 506 4.56 -71.19 -24.65
CA ALA A 506 4.69 -72.20 -23.60
C ALA A 506 5.48 -71.72 -22.36
N SER A 507 6.30 -70.67 -22.49
CA SER A 507 7.02 -70.02 -21.39
C SER A 507 6.12 -69.30 -20.38
N MET A 508 4.87 -68.99 -20.78
CA MET A 508 3.87 -68.41 -19.89
C MET A 508 3.25 -69.43 -18.92
N LEU A 509 3.57 -70.71 -19.08
CA LEU A 509 3.26 -71.75 -18.10
C LEU A 509 4.32 -71.87 -17.01
N TRP A 510 5.46 -71.18 -17.11
CA TRP A 510 6.47 -71.26 -16.07
C TRP A 510 6.02 -70.61 -14.77
N ASP A 511 6.44 -71.22 -13.67
CA ASP A 511 6.33 -70.66 -12.34
C ASP A 511 6.93 -69.26 -12.25
N THR A 512 6.27 -68.42 -11.45
CA THR A 512 6.81 -67.16 -10.94
C THR A 512 6.98 -67.19 -9.41
N TYR A 513 7.64 -66.19 -8.84
CA TYR A 513 7.79 -66.05 -7.39
C TYR A 513 6.51 -65.45 -6.79
N ASP A 514 6.09 -65.87 -5.59
CA ASP A 514 5.07 -65.19 -4.78
C ASP A 514 5.54 -65.11 -3.33
N THR A 515 5.60 -63.90 -2.77
CA THR A 515 5.99 -63.72 -1.36
C THR A 515 4.90 -64.23 -0.45
N GLY A 516 5.12 -65.37 0.22
CA GLY A 516 4.31 -65.81 1.37
C GLY A 516 3.25 -66.87 1.09
N LYS A 517 3.28 -67.57 -0.05
CA LYS A 517 2.43 -68.75 -0.33
C LYS A 517 3.24 -70.03 -0.47
N VAL A 518 2.63 -71.16 -0.09
CA VAL A 518 3.15 -72.51 -0.35
C VAL A 518 2.61 -72.95 -1.72
N GLY A 519 3.51 -73.16 -2.69
CA GLY A 519 3.19 -73.38 -4.10
C GLY A 519 3.28 -72.09 -4.95
N SER A 520 3.82 -72.18 -6.17
CA SER A 520 3.81 -71.09 -7.15
C SER A 520 2.75 -71.34 -8.22
N ASP A 521 2.08 -70.27 -8.65
CA ASP A 521 1.29 -70.29 -9.88
C ASP A 521 2.15 -69.93 -11.08
N ASP A 522 1.71 -70.39 -12.24
CA ASP A 522 2.32 -69.97 -13.49
C ASP A 522 1.97 -68.51 -13.86
N LYS A 523 2.77 -67.94 -14.76
CA LYS A 523 2.61 -66.56 -15.23
C LYS A 523 1.21 -66.26 -15.79
N MET A 524 0.64 -67.21 -16.54
CA MET A 524 -0.66 -67.06 -17.18
C MET A 524 -1.81 -67.04 -16.17
N ARG A 525 -1.72 -67.83 -15.09
CA ARG A 525 -2.69 -67.79 -13.99
C ARG A 525 -2.69 -66.44 -13.27
N TYR A 526 -1.53 -65.84 -13.03
CA TYR A 526 -1.47 -64.49 -12.48
C TYR A 526 -2.03 -63.43 -13.43
N LEU A 527 -1.81 -63.59 -14.74
CA LEU A 527 -2.45 -62.74 -15.73
C LEU A 527 -3.98 -62.81 -15.62
N TYR A 528 -4.57 -64.01 -15.51
CA TYR A 528 -6.02 -64.16 -15.32
C TYR A 528 -6.55 -63.52 -14.05
N ASN A 529 -5.79 -63.56 -12.96
CA ASN A 529 -6.22 -63.01 -11.67
C ASN A 529 -6.23 -61.46 -11.67
N TYR A 530 -5.43 -60.83 -12.51
CA TYR A 530 -5.21 -59.37 -12.48
C TYR A 530 -5.58 -58.65 -13.79
N SER A 531 -6.03 -59.37 -14.82
CA SER A 531 -6.37 -58.77 -16.11
C SER A 531 -7.51 -57.76 -16.04
N ASP A 532 -8.39 -57.84 -15.04
CA ASP A 532 -9.45 -56.85 -14.85
C ASP A 532 -8.89 -55.51 -14.34
N VAL A 533 -7.76 -55.52 -13.61
CA VAL A 533 -7.16 -54.34 -12.98
C VAL A 533 -6.80 -53.28 -14.01
N ILE A 534 -6.21 -53.69 -15.13
CA ILE A 534 -5.80 -52.74 -16.18
C ILE A 534 -6.99 -52.04 -16.84
N LEU A 535 -8.17 -52.65 -16.79
CA LEU A 535 -9.40 -52.10 -17.34
C LEU A 535 -10.11 -51.16 -16.37
N ARG A 536 -9.81 -51.21 -15.06
CA ARG A 536 -10.56 -50.45 -14.03
C ARG A 536 -10.54 -48.95 -14.25
N GLU A 537 -9.41 -48.42 -14.72
CA GLU A 537 -9.20 -46.99 -14.96
C GLU A 537 -9.74 -46.50 -16.33
N LEU A 538 -10.17 -47.43 -17.20
CA LEU A 538 -10.79 -47.12 -18.49
C LEU A 538 -12.32 -47.02 -18.36
N ASN A 539 -12.89 -46.06 -19.07
CA ASN A 539 -14.32 -45.76 -19.12
C ASN A 539 -15.00 -46.48 -20.28
N GLU A 540 -15.88 -47.42 -19.95
CA GLU A 540 -16.76 -48.12 -20.90
C GLU A 540 -18.06 -47.32 -21.12
N CYS A 541 -18.59 -47.37 -22.34
CA CYS A 541 -19.83 -46.69 -22.73
C CYS A 541 -20.42 -47.33 -24.00
N PRO A 542 -21.68 -47.03 -24.35
CA PRO A 542 -22.21 -47.32 -25.67
C PRO A 542 -21.37 -46.69 -26.79
N GLU A 543 -21.25 -47.36 -27.94
CA GLU A 543 -20.50 -46.87 -29.12
C GLU A 543 -20.83 -45.42 -29.52
N ALA A 544 -22.08 -44.98 -29.32
CA ALA A 544 -22.54 -43.63 -29.63
C ALA A 544 -21.87 -42.52 -28.79
N ASP A 545 -21.30 -42.86 -27.63
CA ASP A 545 -20.70 -41.91 -26.68
C ASP A 545 -19.17 -41.81 -26.84
N GLU A 546 -18.58 -42.63 -27.73
CA GLU A 546 -17.18 -42.57 -28.16
C GLU A 546 -16.13 -42.45 -27.03
N CYS A 547 -16.32 -43.14 -25.90
CA CYS A 547 -15.40 -43.20 -24.75
C CYS A 547 -14.15 -44.06 -25.02
N ASP A 548 -13.59 -44.75 -24.01
CA ASP A 548 -12.41 -45.59 -24.18
C ASP A 548 -12.76 -46.88 -24.92
N ARG A 549 -11.79 -47.46 -25.63
CA ARG A 549 -11.87 -48.79 -26.21
C ARG A 549 -10.74 -49.66 -25.72
N ALA A 550 -11.02 -50.94 -25.55
CA ALA A 550 -9.97 -51.91 -25.29
C ALA A 550 -10.10 -53.14 -26.18
N GLY A 551 -8.96 -53.75 -26.50
CA GLY A 551 -8.86 -54.95 -27.33
C GLY A 551 -7.71 -55.85 -26.91
N VAL A 552 -7.63 -57.04 -27.52
CA VAL A 552 -6.61 -58.05 -27.20
C VAL A 552 -5.96 -58.58 -28.47
N VAL A 553 -4.64 -58.44 -28.56
CA VAL A 553 -3.82 -59.04 -29.62
C VAL A 553 -2.76 -59.92 -28.98
N SER A 554 -2.98 -61.24 -28.95
CA SER A 554 -2.01 -62.16 -28.34
C SER A 554 -1.07 -62.79 -29.37
N PHE A 555 0.08 -63.31 -28.91
CA PHE A 555 1.07 -63.94 -29.77
C PHE A 555 1.64 -65.25 -29.18
N GLY A 556 2.23 -66.10 -30.03
CA GLY A 556 2.74 -67.42 -29.62
C GLY A 556 3.15 -68.31 -30.80
N PRO A 557 3.35 -69.64 -30.61
CA PRO A 557 4.13 -70.50 -31.50
C PRO A 557 3.65 -70.66 -32.96
N GLY A 558 2.45 -70.18 -33.33
CA GLY A 558 1.92 -70.28 -34.70
C GLY A 558 1.53 -71.71 -35.12
N ASN A 559 1.15 -71.90 -36.40
CA ASN A 559 1.02 -73.19 -37.10
C ASN A 559 0.04 -74.24 -36.50
N ARG A 560 -1.20 -73.84 -36.19
CA ARG A 560 -2.27 -74.67 -35.61
C ARG A 560 -1.85 -75.39 -34.32
N SER A 561 -0.99 -74.75 -33.53
CA SER A 561 -0.54 -75.26 -32.24
C SER A 561 -1.71 -75.38 -31.27
N VAL A 562 -2.06 -76.61 -30.90
CA VAL A 562 -3.13 -76.97 -29.95
C VAL A 562 -2.64 -77.89 -28.82
N ASN A 563 -1.34 -78.18 -28.79
CA ASN A 563 -0.77 -79.14 -27.86
C ASN A 563 -0.28 -78.42 -26.60
N TRP A 564 -0.67 -78.94 -25.43
CA TRP A 564 -0.07 -78.56 -24.16
C TRP A 564 1.42 -78.95 -24.15
N PRO A 565 2.31 -78.11 -23.60
CA PRO A 565 3.67 -78.51 -23.32
C PRO A 565 3.69 -79.67 -22.33
N ALA A 566 4.62 -80.62 -22.51
CA ALA A 566 4.56 -81.92 -21.85
C ALA A 566 4.99 -81.93 -20.36
N LYS A 567 5.39 -80.78 -19.78
CA LYS A 567 6.04 -80.72 -18.44
C LYS A 567 5.83 -79.43 -17.61
N TRP A 568 4.99 -78.49 -18.03
CA TRP A 568 5.18 -77.08 -17.60
C TRP A 568 4.07 -76.35 -16.82
N PRO A 569 2.84 -76.84 -16.62
CA PRO A 569 1.83 -76.13 -15.81
C PRO A 569 2.00 -76.23 -14.29
N GLY A 570 2.29 -75.10 -13.62
CA GLY A 570 2.35 -75.01 -12.16
C GLY A 570 3.67 -75.54 -11.55
N ASP A 571 3.66 -75.84 -10.24
CA ASP A 571 4.82 -76.39 -9.51
C ASP A 571 5.15 -77.81 -10.04
N ASP A 572 6.07 -77.89 -11.01
CA ASP A 572 6.47 -79.08 -11.78
C ASP A 572 7.27 -80.07 -10.90
N ILE A 573 6.56 -80.80 -10.03
CA ILE A 573 7.12 -81.79 -9.11
C ILE A 573 7.09 -83.19 -9.74
N SER A 574 6.07 -83.52 -10.57
CA SER A 574 5.96 -84.79 -11.29
C SER A 574 4.89 -84.75 -12.41
N ALA A 575 5.13 -85.32 -13.60
CA ALA A 575 4.19 -85.31 -14.75
C ALA A 575 2.69 -85.68 -14.54
N GLY A 576 2.28 -86.21 -13.39
CA GLY A 576 0.87 -86.39 -13.01
C GLY A 576 0.20 -85.17 -12.38
N ASP A 577 0.97 -84.21 -11.84
CA ASP A 577 0.45 -82.94 -11.30
C ASP A 577 0.00 -82.00 -12.42
N ASP A 578 0.72 -81.95 -13.54
CA ASP A 578 0.42 -81.16 -14.74
C ASP A 578 -1.03 -81.33 -15.21
N SER A 579 -1.49 -82.58 -15.36
CA SER A 579 -2.85 -82.88 -15.82
C SER A 579 -3.92 -82.46 -14.80
N SER A 580 -3.58 -82.50 -13.50
CA SER A 580 -4.48 -82.05 -12.43
C SER A 580 -4.50 -80.52 -12.34
N TYR A 581 -3.36 -79.87 -12.53
CA TYR A 581 -3.21 -78.42 -12.53
C TYR A 581 -3.95 -77.80 -13.71
N ILE A 582 -3.75 -78.33 -14.92
CA ILE A 582 -4.53 -77.94 -16.11
C ILE A 582 -6.03 -78.07 -15.84
N GLY A 583 -6.48 -79.21 -15.33
CA GLY A 583 -7.90 -79.44 -15.05
C GLY A 583 -8.49 -78.55 -13.95
N SER A 584 -7.66 -77.96 -13.09
CA SER A 584 -8.10 -77.14 -11.94
C SER A 584 -8.10 -75.64 -12.24
N TYR A 585 -7.15 -75.16 -13.05
CA TYR A 585 -6.92 -73.74 -13.27
C TYR A 585 -7.16 -73.28 -14.71
N TYR A 586 -7.27 -74.23 -15.65
CA TYR A 586 -7.61 -73.97 -17.04
C TYR A 586 -8.93 -74.67 -17.39
N PRO A 587 -9.78 -74.09 -18.24
CA PRO A 587 -11.06 -74.66 -18.65
C PRO A 587 -10.99 -76.11 -19.17
N PRO A 588 -12.02 -76.93 -18.91
CA PRO A 588 -11.95 -78.38 -18.98
C PRO A 588 -11.61 -78.93 -20.37
N ASN A 589 -10.79 -79.96 -20.36
CA ASN A 589 -10.32 -80.72 -21.52
C ASN A 589 -11.52 -81.38 -22.23
N GLY A 590 -12.02 -80.76 -23.32
CA GLY A 590 -13.21 -81.22 -24.02
C GLY A 590 -13.89 -80.17 -24.90
N THR A 591 -13.66 -78.88 -24.66
CA THR A 591 -13.92 -77.83 -25.66
C THR A 591 -12.81 -77.84 -26.71
N LYS A 592 -13.17 -77.76 -27.99
CA LYS A 592 -12.21 -77.72 -29.10
C LYS A 592 -11.38 -76.44 -28.97
N TYR A 593 -10.15 -76.54 -28.49
CA TYR A 593 -9.26 -75.39 -28.35
C TYR A 593 -9.04 -74.70 -29.70
N VAL A 594 -9.19 -73.38 -29.75
CA VAL A 594 -8.75 -72.58 -30.89
C VAL A 594 -7.24 -72.40 -30.74
N GLY A 595 -6.48 -73.22 -31.48
CA GLY A 595 -5.03 -73.10 -31.53
C GLY A 595 -4.57 -71.87 -32.31
N TYR A 596 -3.27 -71.61 -32.31
CA TYR A 596 -2.68 -70.51 -33.07
C TYR A 596 -2.82 -70.73 -34.58
N GLU A 597 -3.69 -70.00 -35.28
CA GLU A 597 -3.73 -70.05 -36.75
C GLU A 597 -2.56 -69.29 -37.40
N ASP A 598 -2.02 -68.30 -36.69
CA ASP A 598 -0.89 -67.44 -37.06
C ASP A 598 -0.01 -67.16 -35.83
N PHE A 599 1.18 -66.57 -36.01
CA PHE A 599 2.13 -66.24 -34.91
C PHE A 599 1.62 -65.17 -33.94
N ALA A 600 0.60 -64.42 -34.34
CA ALA A 600 -0.20 -63.53 -33.50
C ALA A 600 -1.66 -63.54 -33.97
N THR A 601 -2.59 -63.28 -33.07
CA THR A 601 -4.04 -63.29 -33.33
C THR A 601 -4.66 -62.03 -32.75
N VAL A 602 -5.61 -61.44 -33.47
CA VAL A 602 -6.51 -60.44 -32.89
C VAL A 602 -7.63 -61.25 -32.24
N ASP A 603 -7.56 -61.40 -30.92
CA ASP A 603 -8.54 -62.19 -30.16
C ASP A 603 -9.81 -61.38 -29.92
N THR A 604 -9.69 -60.06 -29.80
CA THR A 604 -10.79 -59.08 -29.78
C THR A 604 -10.28 -57.76 -30.34
N GLY A 605 -11.03 -57.12 -31.24
CA GLY A 605 -10.74 -55.79 -31.75
C GLY A 605 -10.88 -54.71 -30.68
N LEU A 606 -10.76 -53.44 -31.05
CA LEU A 606 -11.02 -52.33 -30.13
C LEU A 606 -12.53 -52.15 -29.96
N GLU A 607 -13.05 -52.57 -28.81
CA GLU A 607 -14.48 -52.53 -28.49
C GLU A 607 -14.78 -51.49 -27.40
N TYR A 608 -15.98 -50.91 -27.46
CA TYR A 608 -16.46 -49.94 -26.46
C TYR A 608 -17.03 -50.64 -25.22
N ASP A 609 -17.65 -51.81 -25.38
CA ASP A 609 -18.19 -52.68 -24.32
C ASP A 609 -17.18 -53.76 -23.90
N PHE A 610 -15.97 -53.30 -23.61
CA PHE A 610 -14.83 -54.17 -23.33
C PHE A 610 -14.87 -54.87 -21.95
N LYS A 611 -15.83 -54.56 -21.07
CA LYS A 611 -16.05 -55.24 -19.78
C LYS A 611 -17.36 -56.03 -19.81
N PRO A 612 -17.33 -57.37 -19.58
CA PRO A 612 -16.19 -58.20 -19.26
C PRO A 612 -15.43 -58.71 -20.50
N LEU A 613 -15.83 -58.35 -21.73
CA LEU A 613 -15.37 -58.98 -22.98
C LEU A 613 -13.85 -59.17 -23.09
N VAL A 614 -13.06 -58.12 -22.83
CA VAL A 614 -11.59 -58.17 -22.90
C VAL A 614 -11.03 -59.04 -21.78
N ASN A 615 -11.57 -58.96 -20.57
CA ASN A 615 -11.15 -59.80 -19.45
C ASN A 615 -11.49 -61.29 -19.69
N ASP A 616 -12.69 -61.58 -20.20
CA ASP A 616 -13.13 -62.92 -20.58
C ASP A 616 -12.26 -63.48 -21.72
N THR A 617 -11.88 -62.62 -22.66
CA THR A 617 -10.95 -62.98 -23.73
C THR A 617 -9.59 -63.34 -23.16
N ILE A 618 -9.01 -62.51 -22.29
CA ILE A 618 -7.71 -62.78 -21.64
C ILE A 618 -7.76 -64.11 -20.86
N THR A 619 -8.81 -64.34 -20.06
CA THR A 619 -8.97 -65.59 -19.29
C THR A 619 -9.28 -66.81 -20.17
N SER A 620 -9.72 -66.61 -21.41
CA SER A 620 -9.89 -67.67 -22.41
C SER A 620 -8.61 -68.05 -23.16
N LEU A 621 -7.58 -67.19 -23.14
CA LEU A 621 -6.32 -67.43 -23.86
C LEU A 621 -5.64 -68.69 -23.33
N ARG A 622 -5.03 -69.50 -24.20
CA ARG A 622 -4.27 -70.69 -23.78
C ARG A 622 -2.82 -70.61 -24.21
N PRO A 623 -1.88 -70.93 -23.31
CA PRO A 623 -0.49 -71.09 -23.67
C PRO A 623 -0.26 -72.44 -24.36
N PHE A 624 0.31 -72.44 -25.55
CA PHE A 624 0.63 -73.67 -26.30
C PHE A 624 2.11 -73.76 -26.62
N GLY A 625 2.57 -75.00 -26.80
CA GLY A 625 3.88 -75.31 -27.38
C GLY A 625 3.79 -75.51 -28.89
N ASP A 626 4.92 -75.35 -29.57
CA ASP A 626 5.04 -75.70 -30.99
C ASP A 626 5.20 -77.24 -31.14
N PRO A 627 4.30 -77.92 -31.87
CA PRO A 627 4.36 -79.36 -32.08
C PRO A 627 5.67 -79.86 -32.71
N TRP A 628 6.42 -78.99 -33.39
CA TRP A 628 7.60 -79.33 -34.17
C TRP A 628 8.93 -78.89 -33.53
N LYS A 629 8.88 -78.09 -32.45
CA LYS A 629 10.07 -77.60 -31.75
C LYS A 629 10.25 -78.14 -30.32
N GLY A 630 9.28 -78.89 -29.79
CA GLY A 630 9.37 -79.50 -28.46
C GLY A 630 9.43 -78.45 -27.34
N ASP A 631 10.23 -78.74 -26.31
CA ASP A 631 10.45 -77.93 -25.09
C ASP A 631 11.22 -76.60 -25.32
N LYS A 632 11.11 -75.98 -26.49
CA LYS A 632 11.80 -74.73 -26.83
C LYS A 632 10.89 -73.51 -26.60
N GLN A 633 11.51 -72.38 -26.25
CA GLN A 633 10.83 -71.07 -26.17
C GLN A 633 10.28 -70.72 -27.55
N ASN A 634 9.06 -70.18 -27.64
CA ASN A 634 8.45 -69.76 -28.90
C ASN A 634 7.72 -68.43 -28.63
N VAL A 635 8.47 -67.34 -28.74
CA VAL A 635 8.01 -66.01 -28.32
C VAL A 635 8.21 -65.04 -29.50
N PRO A 636 7.23 -64.97 -30.43
CA PRO A 636 7.30 -64.11 -31.61
C PRO A 636 6.89 -62.66 -31.32
N LEU A 637 7.52 -62.06 -30.30
CA LEU A 637 7.23 -60.70 -29.79
C LEU A 637 7.16 -59.66 -30.92
N ARG A 638 8.15 -59.68 -31.84
CA ARG A 638 8.22 -58.76 -32.98
C ARG A 638 6.96 -58.82 -33.86
N TYR A 639 6.44 -60.03 -34.11
CA TYR A 639 5.23 -60.22 -34.90
C TYR A 639 3.97 -59.82 -34.12
N GLY A 640 3.94 -60.09 -32.82
CA GLY A 640 2.87 -59.63 -31.91
C GLY A 640 2.71 -58.11 -31.95
N LEU A 641 3.80 -57.36 -31.77
CA LEU A 641 3.80 -55.90 -31.87
C LEU A 641 3.39 -55.40 -33.25
N TYR A 642 3.93 -56.00 -34.32
CA TYR A 642 3.55 -55.64 -35.69
C TYR A 642 2.04 -55.79 -35.91
N LYS A 643 1.43 -56.88 -35.40
CA LYS A 643 -0.01 -57.11 -35.52
C LYS A 643 -0.83 -56.17 -34.64
N ALA A 644 -0.38 -55.90 -33.41
CA ALA A 644 -1.05 -54.96 -32.49
C ALA A 644 -1.02 -53.51 -33.01
N ILE A 645 0.10 -53.07 -33.60
CA ILE A 645 0.19 -51.75 -34.24
C ILE A 645 -0.77 -51.67 -35.43
N ASN A 646 -0.79 -52.69 -36.30
CA ASN A 646 -1.72 -52.73 -37.43
C ASN A 646 -3.18 -52.71 -37.00
N GLU A 647 -3.54 -53.41 -35.91
CA GLU A 647 -4.89 -53.36 -35.33
C GLU A 647 -5.24 -51.95 -34.85
N MET A 648 -4.33 -51.28 -34.12
CA MET A 648 -4.53 -49.93 -33.59
C MET A 648 -4.75 -48.87 -34.69
N ILE A 649 -4.09 -49.05 -35.84
CA ILE A 649 -4.13 -48.09 -36.96
C ILE A 649 -5.13 -48.48 -38.05
N GLY A 650 -5.98 -49.48 -37.82
CA GLY A 650 -7.07 -49.83 -38.74
C GLY A 650 -6.67 -50.65 -39.98
N LEU A 651 -5.51 -51.32 -39.92
CA LEU A 651 -5.10 -52.32 -40.92
C LEU A 651 -5.36 -53.77 -40.45
N GLY A 652 -6.11 -53.92 -39.37
CA GLY A 652 -6.52 -55.21 -38.79
C GLY A 652 -8.03 -55.44 -38.91
N THR A 653 -8.68 -55.80 -37.80
CA THR A 653 -10.13 -56.03 -37.73
C THR A 653 -10.93 -54.78 -37.36
N THR A 654 -10.33 -53.85 -36.63
CA THR A 654 -10.96 -52.57 -36.27
C THR A 654 -10.94 -51.61 -37.46
N GLU A 655 -12.09 -51.27 -38.03
CA GLU A 655 -12.16 -50.37 -39.20
C GLU A 655 -12.21 -48.87 -38.83
N LYS A 656 -12.71 -48.51 -37.62
CA LYS A 656 -12.82 -47.12 -37.16
C LYS A 656 -11.61 -46.72 -36.32
N THR A 657 -10.66 -46.00 -36.90
CA THR A 657 -9.50 -45.46 -36.19
C THR A 657 -9.81 -44.13 -35.50
N ARG A 658 -9.13 -43.87 -34.39
CA ARG A 658 -9.21 -42.59 -33.65
C ARG A 658 -7.81 -42.01 -33.45
N PRO A 659 -7.24 -41.33 -34.46
CA PRO A 659 -5.92 -40.73 -34.33
C PRO A 659 -5.82 -39.70 -33.18
N GLU A 660 -6.94 -39.08 -32.81
CA GLU A 660 -7.10 -38.15 -31.70
C GLU A 660 -7.14 -38.81 -30.30
N ALA A 661 -7.31 -40.13 -30.22
CA ALA A 661 -7.31 -40.88 -28.97
C ALA A 661 -5.88 -41.07 -28.42
N ILE A 662 -5.76 -41.22 -27.10
CA ILE A 662 -4.54 -41.76 -26.49
C ILE A 662 -4.45 -43.24 -26.89
N ARG A 663 -3.54 -43.56 -27.81
CA ARG A 663 -3.37 -44.92 -28.33
C ARG A 663 -2.23 -45.63 -27.62
N ALA A 664 -2.52 -46.76 -26.99
CA ALA A 664 -1.55 -47.49 -26.18
C ALA A 664 -1.56 -49.01 -26.43
N ILE A 665 -0.37 -49.61 -26.45
CA ILE A 665 -0.17 -51.06 -26.47
C ILE A 665 0.50 -51.46 -25.16
N VAL A 666 -0.12 -52.37 -24.42
CA VAL A 666 0.46 -52.94 -23.20
C VAL A 666 1.00 -54.33 -23.53
N LEU A 667 2.30 -54.39 -23.78
CA LEU A 667 3.03 -55.61 -24.09
C LEU A 667 3.40 -56.36 -22.80
N LEU A 668 2.90 -57.58 -22.66
CA LEU A 668 3.32 -58.50 -21.60
C LEU A 668 4.00 -59.71 -22.23
N THR A 669 5.29 -59.90 -21.97
CA THR A 669 6.09 -60.89 -22.70
C THR A 669 7.10 -61.60 -21.81
N ASP A 670 7.37 -62.87 -22.14
CA ASP A 670 8.62 -63.47 -21.71
C ASP A 670 9.79 -62.73 -22.40
N PRO A 671 10.83 -62.30 -21.67
CA PRO A 671 11.97 -61.60 -22.27
C PRO A 671 12.83 -62.49 -23.19
N GLU A 672 12.61 -63.79 -23.26
CA GLU A 672 13.39 -64.70 -24.11
C GLU A 672 12.82 -64.84 -25.54
N TRP A 673 12.50 -63.72 -26.20
CA TRP A 673 12.03 -63.73 -27.60
C TRP A 673 13.05 -64.36 -28.57
N ASN A 674 12.53 -65.00 -29.61
CA ASN A 674 13.35 -65.73 -30.57
C ASN A 674 12.75 -65.85 -31.97
N ASP A 675 11.46 -66.14 -32.08
CA ASP A 675 10.75 -66.20 -33.37
C ASP A 675 10.56 -64.79 -33.92
N TRP A 676 10.74 -64.61 -35.23
CA TRP A 676 10.78 -63.30 -35.92
C TRP A 676 11.93 -62.35 -35.51
N GLY A 677 12.54 -62.58 -34.34
CA GLY A 677 13.80 -61.98 -33.93
C GLY A 677 13.66 -60.61 -33.28
N ASP A 678 14.71 -59.81 -33.39
CA ASP A 678 14.86 -58.52 -32.69
C ASP A 678 13.71 -57.52 -32.97
N PRO A 679 12.91 -57.10 -31.97
CA PRO A 679 11.83 -56.14 -32.18
C PRO A 679 12.32 -54.74 -32.58
N THR A 680 13.56 -54.39 -32.30
CA THR A 680 14.15 -53.09 -32.71
C THR A 680 14.86 -53.18 -34.06
N ALA A 681 14.90 -54.34 -34.72
CA ALA A 681 15.66 -54.58 -35.96
C ALA A 681 17.14 -54.14 -35.86
N GLY A 682 17.74 -54.31 -34.67
CA GLY A 682 19.12 -53.94 -34.38
C GLY A 682 19.39 -52.44 -34.33
N TRP A 683 18.37 -51.61 -34.13
CA TRP A 683 18.46 -50.15 -34.12
C TRP A 683 19.65 -49.61 -33.32
N ASP A 684 20.45 -48.73 -33.95
CA ASP A 684 21.62 -48.10 -33.34
C ASP A 684 21.40 -46.64 -32.90
N GLY A 685 20.17 -46.15 -33.00
CA GLY A 685 19.82 -44.74 -32.79
C GLY A 685 19.58 -43.96 -34.08
N THR A 686 20.02 -44.45 -35.24
CA THR A 686 19.86 -43.74 -36.53
C THR A 686 19.29 -44.63 -37.64
N SER A 687 19.63 -45.92 -37.67
CA SER A 687 19.19 -46.84 -38.72
C SER A 687 19.03 -48.28 -38.21
N VAL A 688 18.22 -49.07 -38.90
CA VAL A 688 18.10 -50.51 -38.65
C VAL A 688 19.32 -51.25 -39.21
N LYS A 689 19.77 -52.30 -38.51
CA LYS A 689 20.97 -53.06 -38.92
C LYS A 689 20.59 -54.15 -39.92
N THR A 690 20.55 -53.77 -41.20
CA THR A 690 20.21 -54.68 -42.31
C THR A 690 21.14 -55.89 -42.45
N ALA A 691 22.37 -55.80 -41.94
CA ALA A 691 23.30 -56.94 -41.88
C ALA A 691 22.77 -58.12 -41.04
N TYR A 692 21.84 -57.85 -40.13
CA TYR A 692 21.20 -58.87 -39.30
C TYR A 692 19.80 -59.27 -39.78
N ALA A 693 19.36 -58.71 -40.92
CA ALA A 693 18.07 -59.02 -41.51
C ALA A 693 18.14 -60.35 -42.29
N GLU A 694 17.30 -61.31 -41.91
CA GLU A 694 17.28 -62.67 -42.45
C GLU A 694 16.14 -62.81 -43.47
N THR A 695 16.45 -62.68 -44.76
CA THR A 695 15.46 -62.75 -45.86
C THR A 695 15.28 -64.15 -46.45
N LYS A 696 16.17 -65.10 -46.11
CA LYS A 696 16.21 -66.45 -46.69
C LYS A 696 15.86 -67.57 -45.71
N LYS A 697 15.65 -67.22 -44.44
CA LYS A 697 15.28 -68.18 -43.39
C LYS A 697 13.83 -67.96 -43.02
N ALA A 698 13.17 -69.06 -42.65
CA ALA A 698 11.85 -68.96 -42.05
C ALA A 698 11.96 -68.25 -40.69
N PRO A 699 10.96 -67.43 -40.28
CA PRO A 699 10.97 -66.70 -39.01
C PRO A 699 11.26 -67.54 -37.76
N TRP A 700 10.92 -68.83 -37.82
CA TRP A 700 11.10 -69.79 -36.74
C TRP A 700 12.40 -70.60 -36.80
N LYS A 701 13.28 -70.29 -37.77
CA LYS A 701 14.60 -70.91 -37.97
C LYS A 701 15.76 -69.94 -37.71
N LEU A 702 15.50 -68.83 -37.02
CA LEU A 702 16.55 -67.96 -36.50
C LEU A 702 17.38 -68.75 -35.47
N PRO A 703 18.71 -68.54 -35.38
CA PRO A 703 19.55 -69.27 -34.44
C PRO A 703 19.10 -69.05 -32.98
N GLU A 704 19.16 -70.11 -32.16
CA GLU A 704 18.95 -70.00 -30.71
C GLU A 704 19.99 -69.01 -30.14
N GLY A 705 19.52 -67.91 -29.53
CA GLY A 705 20.37 -66.79 -29.11
C GLY A 705 20.56 -65.67 -30.14
N GLY A 706 19.78 -65.65 -31.22
CA GLY A 706 19.77 -64.61 -32.27
C GLY A 706 19.22 -63.26 -31.82
N LEU A 707 19.70 -62.72 -30.70
CA LEU A 707 19.28 -61.46 -30.08
C LEU A 707 19.21 -60.30 -31.09
N SER A 708 20.08 -60.29 -32.09
CA SER A 708 20.19 -59.23 -33.09
C SER A 708 19.61 -59.60 -34.46
N ALA A 709 19.33 -60.88 -34.75
CA ALA A 709 18.79 -61.30 -36.04
C ALA A 709 17.28 -61.03 -36.10
N TRP A 710 16.75 -60.67 -37.27
CA TRP A 710 15.33 -60.34 -37.43
C TRP A 710 14.82 -60.62 -38.84
N VAL A 711 13.53 -60.91 -38.98
CA VAL A 711 12.88 -61.07 -40.28
C VAL A 711 12.18 -59.76 -40.68
N PRO A 712 12.40 -59.26 -41.91
CA PRO A 712 11.76 -58.02 -42.36
C PRO A 712 10.30 -58.21 -42.75
N PHE A 713 9.49 -57.19 -42.49
CA PHE A 713 8.16 -57.05 -43.06
C PHE A 713 8.24 -56.30 -44.40
N SER A 714 7.45 -56.71 -45.39
CA SER A 714 7.38 -56.03 -46.69
C SER A 714 6.23 -55.04 -46.80
N THR A 715 5.40 -54.94 -45.77
CA THR A 715 4.18 -54.15 -45.75
C THR A 715 4.11 -53.39 -44.42
N PHE A 716 3.71 -52.12 -44.45
CA PHE A 716 3.53 -51.28 -43.26
C PHE A 716 2.42 -50.27 -43.49
N GLY A 717 1.72 -49.87 -42.42
CA GLY A 717 0.89 -48.68 -42.43
C GLY A 717 1.74 -47.40 -42.48
N LYS A 718 1.46 -46.52 -43.44
CA LYS A 718 2.07 -45.20 -43.56
C LYS A 718 1.07 -44.15 -43.12
N ASN A 719 1.48 -43.26 -42.22
CA ASN A 719 0.61 -42.16 -41.78
C ASN A 719 0.52 -41.08 -42.89
N VAL A 720 -0.69 -40.81 -43.37
CA VAL A 720 -0.99 -39.76 -44.35
C VAL A 720 -2.18 -38.95 -43.83
N ASN A 721 -1.90 -37.73 -43.34
CA ASN A 721 -2.91 -36.81 -42.79
C ASN A 721 -3.75 -37.39 -41.63
N GLY A 722 -3.16 -38.25 -40.80
CA GLY A 722 -3.83 -38.86 -39.64
C GLY A 722 -4.42 -40.25 -39.90
N ASP A 723 -4.55 -40.66 -41.17
CA ASP A 723 -5.00 -41.99 -41.56
C ASP A 723 -3.82 -42.90 -41.91
N ALA A 724 -3.89 -44.18 -41.54
CA ALA A 724 -2.91 -45.17 -41.96
C ALA A 724 -3.31 -45.81 -43.29
N ILE A 725 -2.45 -45.68 -44.30
CA ILE A 725 -2.60 -46.38 -45.58
C ILE A 725 -1.58 -47.51 -45.70
N GLU A 726 -2.00 -48.66 -46.22
CA GLU A 726 -1.11 -49.79 -46.44
C GLU A 726 -0.07 -49.49 -47.54
N GLU A 727 1.21 -49.56 -47.18
CA GLU A 727 2.34 -49.43 -48.10
C GLU A 727 3.00 -50.79 -48.31
N ASN A 728 3.01 -51.26 -49.56
CA ASN A 728 3.57 -52.54 -49.96
C ASN A 728 4.98 -52.41 -50.58
N ASN A 729 5.78 -53.48 -50.50
CA ASN A 729 7.17 -53.54 -50.97
C ASN A 729 8.13 -52.58 -50.24
N VAL A 730 7.91 -52.39 -48.94
CA VAL A 730 8.77 -51.54 -48.09
C VAL A 730 10.19 -52.10 -48.03
N ALA A 731 11.18 -51.23 -48.15
CA ALA A 731 12.58 -51.61 -48.20
C ALA A 731 13.08 -52.14 -46.85
N ILE A 732 14.05 -53.06 -46.89
CA ILE A 732 14.62 -53.68 -45.69
C ILE A 732 15.34 -52.70 -44.76
N ASN A 733 15.79 -51.56 -45.27
CA ASN A 733 16.46 -50.52 -44.50
C ASN A 733 15.48 -49.45 -43.95
N ASP A 734 14.17 -49.63 -44.13
CA ASP A 734 13.16 -48.70 -43.61
C ASP A 734 13.17 -48.68 -42.07
N ASN A 735 13.06 -47.49 -41.50
CA ASN A 735 13.12 -47.29 -40.05
C ASN A 735 11.94 -47.92 -39.32
N ARG A 736 10.79 -48.14 -39.98
CA ARG A 736 9.62 -48.85 -39.42
C ARG A 736 9.89 -50.33 -39.18
N GLN A 737 11.00 -50.89 -39.67
CA GLN A 737 11.43 -52.22 -39.22
C GLN A 737 11.74 -52.22 -37.73
N ASN A 738 12.03 -51.08 -37.08
CA ASN A 738 12.00 -50.98 -35.62
C ASN A 738 10.54 -50.75 -35.17
N MET A 739 9.99 -51.68 -34.37
CA MET A 739 8.59 -51.62 -33.93
C MET A 739 8.29 -50.38 -33.08
N ALA A 740 9.27 -49.82 -32.36
CA ALA A 740 9.12 -48.57 -31.64
C ALA A 740 8.97 -47.37 -32.58
N ASN A 741 9.79 -47.32 -33.64
CA ASN A 741 9.67 -46.27 -34.66
C ASN A 741 8.34 -46.40 -35.42
N TYR A 742 7.90 -47.64 -35.68
CA TYR A 742 6.63 -47.88 -36.34
C TYR A 742 5.45 -47.42 -35.48
N ALA A 743 5.42 -47.76 -34.19
CA ALA A 743 4.42 -47.25 -33.26
C ALA A 743 4.46 -45.72 -33.15
N LYS A 744 5.66 -45.14 -33.08
CA LYS A 744 5.88 -43.69 -32.95
C LYS A 744 5.41 -42.89 -34.17
N GLU A 745 5.55 -43.42 -35.39
CA GLU A 745 5.03 -42.77 -36.61
C GLU A 745 3.50 -42.57 -36.56
N HIS A 746 2.83 -43.37 -35.74
CA HIS A 746 1.39 -43.35 -35.53
C HIS A 746 1.00 -42.89 -34.13
N ASP A 747 1.88 -42.21 -33.38
CA ASP A 747 1.62 -41.71 -32.03
C ASP A 747 1.10 -42.78 -31.04
N ILE A 748 1.57 -44.02 -31.17
CA ILE A 748 1.21 -45.14 -30.28
C ILE A 748 2.25 -45.28 -29.18
N ILE A 749 1.77 -45.29 -27.92
CA ILE A 749 2.58 -45.52 -26.72
C ILE A 749 2.72 -47.03 -26.48
N ILE A 750 3.92 -47.52 -26.23
CA ILE A 750 4.15 -48.91 -25.83
C ILE A 750 4.51 -48.95 -24.34
N TYR A 751 3.74 -49.67 -23.53
CA TYR A 751 4.17 -50.12 -22.21
C TYR A 751 4.73 -51.53 -22.35
N SER A 752 5.92 -51.77 -21.82
CA SER A 752 6.54 -53.10 -21.93
C SER A 752 6.76 -53.70 -20.55
N ILE A 753 6.24 -54.90 -20.36
CA ILE A 753 6.31 -55.66 -19.12
C ILE A 753 7.10 -56.94 -19.42
N ALA A 754 8.33 -56.98 -18.92
CA ALA A 754 9.14 -58.18 -18.97
C ALA A 754 8.73 -59.14 -17.87
N TYR A 755 8.34 -60.36 -18.25
CA TYR A 755 7.84 -61.38 -17.33
C TYR A 755 8.77 -62.61 -17.31
N PRO A 756 9.93 -62.54 -16.62
CA PRO A 756 10.91 -63.63 -16.61
C PRO A 756 10.46 -64.84 -15.78
N LYS A 757 11.08 -66.00 -16.01
CA LYS A 757 10.91 -67.19 -15.17
C LYS A 757 11.40 -66.94 -13.73
N LYS A 758 10.82 -67.64 -12.76
CA LYS A 758 11.29 -67.68 -11.36
C LYS A 758 12.82 -67.86 -11.27
N ASN A 759 13.47 -66.99 -10.50
CA ASN A 759 14.92 -66.96 -10.25
C ASN A 759 15.82 -66.74 -11.48
N VAL A 760 15.27 -66.28 -12.62
CA VAL A 760 16.05 -65.95 -13.81
C VAL A 760 16.13 -64.42 -13.96
N ASN A 761 17.35 -63.90 -14.07
CA ASN A 761 17.56 -62.49 -14.40
C ASN A 761 17.39 -62.28 -15.91
N ILE A 762 16.85 -61.12 -16.28
CA ILE A 762 16.75 -60.70 -17.68
C ILE A 762 18.15 -60.35 -18.17
N GLU A 763 18.52 -60.85 -19.34
CA GLU A 763 19.78 -60.46 -20.00
C GLU A 763 19.74 -58.97 -20.36
N GLU A 764 20.80 -58.24 -20.06
CA GLU A 764 20.90 -56.78 -20.28
C GLU A 764 20.57 -56.38 -21.73
N SER A 765 21.04 -57.14 -22.71
CA SER A 765 20.76 -56.87 -24.13
C SER A 765 19.28 -57.00 -24.51
N ARG A 766 18.48 -57.71 -23.71
CA ARG A 766 17.03 -57.86 -23.88
C ARG A 766 16.30 -56.77 -23.11
N GLU A 767 16.69 -56.55 -21.86
CA GLU A 767 16.16 -55.47 -21.03
C GLU A 767 16.24 -54.11 -21.77
N VAL A 768 17.40 -53.76 -22.32
CA VAL A 768 17.61 -52.50 -23.07
C VAL A 768 16.67 -52.37 -24.25
N LYS A 769 16.33 -53.48 -24.93
CA LYS A 769 15.43 -53.45 -26.10
C LYS A 769 13.98 -53.26 -25.70
N LEU A 770 13.53 -53.96 -24.66
CA LEU A 770 12.18 -53.76 -24.12
C LEU A 770 12.03 -52.33 -23.58
N ARG A 771 13.01 -51.86 -22.80
CA ARG A 771 13.09 -50.48 -22.33
C ARG A 771 13.04 -49.48 -23.49
N HIS A 772 13.83 -49.73 -24.55
CA HIS A 772 13.82 -48.87 -25.73
C HIS A 772 12.45 -48.81 -26.41
N LEU A 773 11.72 -49.93 -26.52
CA LEU A 773 10.35 -49.93 -27.07
C LEU A 773 9.43 -48.98 -26.30
N ALA A 774 9.51 -49.02 -24.96
CA ALA A 774 8.66 -48.17 -24.12
C ALA A 774 9.10 -46.71 -24.09
N GLU A 775 10.36 -46.44 -23.73
CA GLU A 775 10.84 -45.07 -23.53
C GLU A 775 10.85 -44.25 -24.83
N SER A 776 11.08 -44.89 -25.99
CA SER A 776 11.09 -44.17 -27.28
C SER A 776 9.71 -43.74 -27.78
N THR A 777 8.66 -44.40 -27.30
CA THR A 777 7.24 -44.12 -27.60
C THR A 777 6.55 -43.34 -26.47
N GLY A 778 7.27 -43.02 -25.39
CA GLY A 778 6.75 -42.25 -24.25
C GLY A 778 6.07 -43.09 -23.15
N GLY A 779 6.14 -44.42 -23.24
CA GLY A 779 5.61 -45.35 -22.24
C GLY A 779 6.66 -45.79 -21.20
N MET A 780 6.27 -46.72 -20.33
CA MET A 780 7.11 -47.22 -19.22
C MET A 780 7.51 -48.68 -19.39
N TYR A 781 8.72 -49.00 -18.91
CA TYR A 781 9.23 -50.36 -18.80
C TYR A 781 9.05 -50.90 -17.37
N PHE A 782 8.54 -52.12 -17.26
CA PHE A 782 8.33 -52.82 -16.00
C PHE A 782 8.94 -54.22 -16.01
N GLU A 783 9.37 -54.69 -14.83
CA GLU A 783 9.80 -56.07 -14.61
C GLU A 783 8.84 -56.76 -13.63
N ALA A 784 8.08 -57.74 -14.11
CA ALA A 784 7.19 -58.55 -13.29
C ALA A 784 7.95 -59.75 -12.69
N ARG A 785 8.83 -59.51 -11.71
CA ARG A 785 9.67 -60.58 -11.09
C ARG A 785 8.90 -61.51 -10.16
N ASN A 786 7.66 -61.18 -9.81
CA ASN A 786 6.76 -62.00 -9.02
C ASN A 786 5.33 -61.83 -9.53
N GLY A 787 4.47 -62.82 -9.30
CA GLY A 787 3.11 -62.83 -9.88
C GLY A 787 2.20 -61.71 -9.37
N THR A 788 2.36 -61.30 -8.11
CA THR A 788 1.56 -60.25 -7.46
C THR A 788 1.93 -58.84 -7.91
N SER A 789 3.14 -58.61 -8.43
CA SER A 789 3.55 -57.30 -8.96
C SER A 789 2.75 -56.85 -10.17
N LEU A 790 2.14 -57.78 -10.92
CA LEU A 790 1.30 -57.44 -12.07
C LEU A 790 0.12 -56.55 -11.71
N GLU A 791 -0.48 -56.75 -10.53
CA GLU A 791 -1.57 -55.91 -10.04
C GLU A 791 -1.16 -54.43 -9.97
N ALA A 792 -0.04 -54.15 -9.28
CA ALA A 792 0.47 -52.79 -9.14
C ALA A 792 0.97 -52.19 -10.45
N ILE A 793 1.57 -53.01 -11.33
CA ILE A 793 2.02 -52.57 -12.66
C ILE A 793 0.81 -52.18 -13.52
N PHE A 794 -0.24 -53.00 -13.58
CA PHE A 794 -1.46 -52.71 -14.32
C PHE A 794 -2.20 -51.49 -13.77
N GLU A 795 -2.29 -51.34 -12.45
CA GLU A 795 -2.84 -50.13 -11.83
C GLU A 795 -2.03 -48.88 -12.21
N THR A 796 -0.69 -48.97 -12.21
CA THR A 796 0.19 -47.85 -12.60
C THR A 796 -0.02 -47.45 -14.06
N ILE A 797 -0.12 -48.43 -14.97
CA ILE A 797 -0.36 -48.17 -16.40
C ILE A 797 -1.76 -47.56 -16.62
N GLY A 798 -2.80 -48.11 -15.99
CA GLY A 798 -4.16 -47.57 -16.09
C GLY A 798 -4.23 -46.11 -15.60
N ARG A 799 -3.56 -45.79 -14.50
CA ARG A 799 -3.49 -44.42 -13.97
C ARG A 799 -2.71 -43.47 -14.88
N ASP A 800 -1.58 -43.90 -15.45
CA ASP A 800 -0.79 -43.05 -16.37
C ASP A 800 -1.58 -42.72 -17.65
N LEU A 801 -2.29 -43.71 -18.22
CA LEU A 801 -3.18 -43.49 -19.35
C LEU A 801 -4.27 -42.47 -19.04
N ARG A 802 -4.84 -42.54 -17.83
CA ARG A 802 -5.85 -41.58 -17.38
C ARG A 802 -5.28 -40.18 -17.12
N GLN A 803 -4.06 -40.10 -16.57
CA GLN A 803 -3.37 -38.83 -16.30
C GLN A 803 -3.02 -38.07 -17.58
N ARG A 804 -2.63 -38.78 -18.65
CA ARG A 804 -2.25 -38.18 -19.94
C ARG A 804 -3.38 -37.47 -20.68
N ALA A 805 -4.59 -37.54 -20.15
CA ALA A 805 -5.78 -36.96 -20.75
C ALA A 805 -6.21 -35.60 -20.13
N SER A 806 -5.30 -34.87 -19.44
CA SER A 806 -5.56 -33.61 -18.71
C SER A 806 -5.33 -32.30 -19.50
N ILE A 807 -5.88 -31.16 -19.05
CA ILE A 807 -5.88 -29.83 -19.73
C ILE A 807 -4.97 -28.81 -19.02
N ASN A 808 -4.20 -28.00 -19.78
CA ASN A 808 -3.37 -26.92 -19.23
C ASN A 808 -4.18 -25.64 -18.98
N THR A 809 -3.94 -24.91 -17.87
CA THR A 809 -4.78 -23.77 -17.46
C THR A 809 -3.96 -22.51 -17.13
N THR A 810 -4.41 -21.35 -17.58
CA THR A 810 -3.83 -20.02 -17.24
C THR A 810 -4.93 -19.01 -16.88
N ALA A 811 -4.58 -17.92 -16.20
CA ALA A 811 -5.52 -16.86 -15.81
C ALA A 811 -4.97 -15.47 -16.18
N GLU A 812 -5.82 -14.60 -16.71
CA GLU A 812 -5.55 -13.18 -16.91
C GLU A 812 -6.63 -12.34 -16.23
N PHE A 813 -6.24 -11.59 -15.20
CA PHE A 813 -7.09 -10.61 -14.55
C PHE A 813 -6.74 -9.22 -15.07
N ASN A 814 -7.69 -8.60 -15.76
CA ASN A 814 -7.54 -7.32 -16.43
C ASN A 814 -8.19 -6.21 -15.60
N PHE A 815 -7.40 -5.17 -15.30
CA PHE A 815 -7.79 -4.00 -14.54
C PHE A 815 -7.54 -2.70 -15.33
N THR A 816 -7.32 -2.77 -16.64
CA THR A 816 -7.11 -1.57 -17.46
C THR A 816 -8.34 -0.68 -17.50
N ASN A 817 -9.53 -1.28 -17.52
CA ASN A 817 -10.82 -0.57 -17.52
C ASN A 817 -11.75 -1.22 -16.49
N VAL A 818 -11.75 -0.72 -15.26
CA VAL A 818 -12.78 -1.08 -14.27
C VAL A 818 -13.97 -0.15 -14.42
N LYS A 819 -15.18 -0.67 -14.19
CA LYS A 819 -16.41 0.13 -14.25
C LYS A 819 -16.61 0.82 -12.91
N LEU A 820 -16.43 2.14 -12.88
CA LEU A 820 -16.74 2.98 -11.72
C LEU A 820 -18.06 3.71 -11.98
N TYR A 821 -18.99 3.53 -11.06
CA TYR A 821 -20.25 4.24 -11.01
C TYR A 821 -20.09 5.42 -10.06
N ALA A 822 -19.97 6.61 -10.64
CA ALA A 822 -19.86 7.89 -9.95
C ALA A 822 -20.47 9.00 -10.84
N ASN A 823 -20.96 10.08 -10.23
CA ASN A 823 -21.45 11.28 -10.94
C ASN A 823 -22.56 11.05 -12.00
N GLY A 824 -23.38 10.00 -11.84
CA GLY A 824 -24.56 9.71 -12.64
C GLY A 824 -24.26 8.96 -13.92
N THR A 825 -23.00 8.54 -14.11
CA THR A 825 -22.52 7.84 -15.30
C THR A 825 -21.67 6.63 -14.93
N ILE A 826 -21.59 5.69 -15.87
CA ILE A 826 -20.64 4.58 -15.81
C ILE A 826 -19.40 5.02 -16.55
N GLU A 827 -18.28 5.12 -15.86
CA GLU A 827 -17.01 5.53 -16.43
C GLU A 827 -16.02 4.37 -16.41
N ASP A 828 -15.19 4.30 -17.45
CA ASP A 828 -14.06 3.38 -17.51
C ASP A 828 -12.85 4.04 -16.87
N TRP A 829 -12.31 3.42 -15.82
CA TRP A 829 -11.15 3.92 -15.08
C TRP A 829 -10.04 2.87 -15.01
N GLY A 830 -8.80 3.32 -14.84
CA GLY A 830 -7.71 2.42 -14.52
C GLY A 830 -7.88 1.78 -13.13
N GLY A 831 -7.54 0.51 -13.00
CA GLY A 831 -7.51 -0.17 -11.69
C GLY A 831 -6.62 0.57 -10.69
N ASN A 832 -5.46 1.06 -11.12
CA ASN A 832 -4.53 1.87 -10.31
C ASN A 832 -5.05 3.28 -9.95
N GLU A 833 -6.07 3.79 -10.66
CA GLU A 833 -6.71 5.07 -10.38
C GLU A 833 -7.85 4.93 -9.36
N THR A 834 -8.46 3.74 -9.28
CA THR A 834 -9.57 3.41 -8.37
C THR A 834 -9.10 2.76 -7.08
N PHE A 835 -8.05 1.93 -7.15
CA PHE A 835 -7.43 1.28 -6.00
C PHE A 835 -5.90 1.29 -6.10
N ASP A 836 -5.21 1.35 -4.96
CA ASP A 836 -3.80 0.95 -4.87
C ASP A 836 -3.69 -0.54 -4.51
N TYR A 837 -2.72 -1.22 -5.11
CA TYR A 837 -2.30 -2.54 -4.68
C TYR A 837 -1.40 -2.43 -3.45
N ILE A 838 -1.62 -3.27 -2.44
CA ILE A 838 -0.79 -3.33 -1.24
C ILE A 838 -0.12 -4.70 -1.13
N TYR A 839 1.21 -4.70 -1.28
CA TYR A 839 2.02 -5.89 -1.02
C TYR A 839 2.09 -6.16 0.48
N ILE A 840 1.54 -7.31 0.90
CA ILE A 840 1.63 -7.81 2.27
C ILE A 840 2.32 -9.17 2.20
N PRO A 841 3.53 -9.33 2.77
CA PRO A 841 4.26 -10.59 2.72
C PRO A 841 3.42 -11.77 3.20
N ASN A 842 3.39 -12.84 2.40
CA ASN A 842 2.59 -14.06 2.62
C ASN A 842 1.05 -13.89 2.53
N THR A 843 0.54 -12.72 2.14
CA THR A 843 -0.90 -12.47 1.99
C THR A 843 -1.27 -11.95 0.60
N SER A 844 -0.44 -11.08 0.01
CA SER A 844 -0.71 -10.43 -1.27
C SER A 844 0.54 -10.39 -2.12
N THR A 845 0.54 -10.84 -3.37
CA THR A 845 -0.46 -11.73 -4.01
C THR A 845 -0.14 -13.16 -3.62
N LEU A 846 -1.02 -13.83 -2.89
CA LEU A 846 -0.86 -15.23 -2.49
C LEU A 846 -1.58 -16.13 -3.50
N THR A 847 -0.92 -17.21 -3.92
CA THR A 847 -1.47 -18.24 -4.82
C THR A 847 -1.31 -19.61 -4.21
N GLN A 848 -2.34 -20.43 -4.32
CA GLN A 848 -2.42 -21.74 -3.69
C GLN A 848 -3.09 -22.75 -4.62
N LYS A 849 -2.57 -23.98 -4.65
CA LYS A 849 -3.18 -25.09 -5.38
C LYS A 849 -3.31 -26.31 -4.50
N TRP A 850 -4.48 -26.93 -4.52
CA TRP A 850 -4.76 -28.19 -3.84
C TRP A 850 -5.22 -29.23 -4.84
N ASN A 851 -4.79 -30.47 -4.62
CA ASN A 851 -5.30 -31.61 -5.40
C ASN A 851 -6.69 -32.06 -4.90
N ASN A 852 -7.29 -33.02 -5.60
CA ASN A 852 -8.59 -33.62 -5.23
C ASN A 852 -8.69 -34.24 -3.81
N THR A 853 -7.57 -34.58 -3.18
CA THR A 853 -7.52 -35.06 -1.79
C THR A 853 -7.46 -33.93 -0.75
N GLY A 854 -7.36 -32.68 -1.21
CA GLY A 854 -7.18 -31.50 -0.36
C GLY A 854 -5.73 -31.25 0.07
N TYR A 855 -4.75 -31.94 -0.52
CA TYR A 855 -3.34 -31.71 -0.25
C TYR A 855 -2.84 -30.48 -1.02
N LEU A 856 -2.18 -29.54 -0.33
CA LEU A 856 -1.59 -28.35 -0.92
C LEU A 856 -0.36 -28.74 -1.75
N THR A 857 -0.46 -28.61 -3.08
CA THR A 857 0.60 -28.96 -4.03
C THR A 857 1.48 -27.76 -4.38
N GLU A 858 0.93 -26.55 -4.35
CA GLU A 858 1.67 -25.32 -4.67
C GLU A 858 1.28 -24.18 -3.72
N LEU A 859 2.26 -23.39 -3.29
CA LEU A 859 2.10 -22.23 -2.43
C LEU A 859 3.13 -21.18 -2.83
N ASN A 860 2.68 -20.09 -3.46
CA ASN A 860 3.57 -19.01 -3.89
C ASN A 860 3.03 -17.65 -3.45
N TYR A 861 3.91 -16.69 -3.24
CA TYR A 861 3.57 -15.28 -3.06
C TYR A 861 4.47 -14.40 -3.92
N ARG A 862 3.93 -13.30 -4.46
CA ARG A 862 4.70 -12.34 -5.28
C ARG A 862 4.23 -10.91 -5.05
N ASP A 863 5.11 -9.94 -5.29
CA ASP A 863 4.79 -8.52 -5.30
C ASP A 863 4.33 -8.12 -6.71
N ASP A 864 3.05 -7.77 -6.84
CA ASP A 864 2.45 -7.35 -8.10
C ASP A 864 2.33 -5.82 -8.22
N THR A 865 3.07 -5.04 -7.43
CA THR A 865 3.01 -3.56 -7.45
C THR A 865 3.28 -3.00 -8.86
N GLU A 866 4.28 -3.51 -9.58
CA GLU A 866 4.56 -3.10 -10.98
C GLU A 866 3.47 -3.56 -11.95
N ASN A 867 3.02 -4.82 -11.83
CA ASN A 867 1.94 -5.38 -12.63
C ASN A 867 0.63 -4.60 -12.46
N TRP A 868 0.34 -4.10 -11.26
CA TRP A 868 -0.80 -3.25 -10.97
C TRP A 868 -0.65 -1.83 -11.50
N THR A 869 0.49 -1.18 -11.23
CA THR A 869 0.69 0.25 -11.53
C THR A 869 0.99 0.53 -12.99
N VAL A 870 1.73 -0.34 -13.68
CA VAL A 870 2.18 -0.15 -15.07
C VAL A 870 1.32 -0.93 -16.05
N HIS A 871 1.12 -2.22 -15.79
CA HIS A 871 0.44 -3.13 -16.73
C HIS A 871 -1.07 -3.21 -16.51
N GLN A 872 -1.53 -2.90 -15.30
CA GLN A 872 -2.92 -3.06 -14.84
C GLN A 872 -3.49 -4.45 -15.17
N LYS A 873 -2.64 -5.48 -15.09
CA LYS A 873 -2.99 -6.88 -15.38
C LYS A 873 -2.24 -7.82 -14.47
N LEU A 874 -2.92 -8.84 -13.96
CA LEU A 874 -2.31 -9.92 -13.20
C LEU A 874 -2.47 -11.23 -13.96
N THR A 875 -1.35 -11.85 -14.35
CA THR A 875 -1.35 -13.13 -15.08
C THR A 875 -0.84 -14.26 -14.19
N PHE A 876 -1.47 -15.43 -14.28
CA PHE A 876 -1.10 -16.62 -13.52
C PHE A 876 -1.06 -17.84 -14.43
N ASP A 877 -0.04 -18.68 -14.21
CA ASP A 877 0.00 -20.03 -14.74
C ASP A 877 -0.53 -20.97 -13.65
N LEU A 878 -1.65 -21.64 -13.92
CA LEU A 878 -2.25 -22.60 -12.99
C LEU A 878 -1.68 -24.00 -13.21
N GLY A 879 -0.94 -24.20 -14.30
CA GLY A 879 -0.49 -25.49 -14.80
C GLY A 879 -1.66 -26.42 -15.14
N THR A 880 -1.37 -27.72 -15.12
CA THR A 880 -2.39 -28.75 -15.32
C THR A 880 -3.36 -28.82 -14.15
N MET A 881 -4.66 -28.74 -14.41
CA MET A 881 -5.72 -28.88 -13.41
C MET A 881 -6.39 -30.27 -13.54
N PHE A 882 -6.43 -31.05 -12.46
CA PHE A 882 -7.09 -32.36 -12.43
C PHE A 882 -8.52 -32.25 -11.86
N ILE A 883 -9.38 -33.24 -12.16
CA ILE A 883 -10.72 -33.32 -11.55
C ILE A 883 -10.60 -33.30 -10.03
N GLY A 884 -11.30 -32.36 -9.39
CA GLY A 884 -11.31 -32.14 -7.95
C GLY A 884 -10.25 -31.15 -7.45
N ASP A 885 -9.34 -30.68 -8.32
CA ASP A 885 -8.34 -29.68 -7.95
C ASP A 885 -8.99 -28.31 -7.70
N ARG A 886 -8.31 -27.55 -6.83
CA ARG A 886 -8.67 -26.19 -6.46
C ARG A 886 -7.45 -25.30 -6.58
N TRP A 887 -7.59 -24.18 -7.27
CA TRP A 887 -6.60 -23.12 -7.30
C TRP A 887 -7.20 -21.82 -6.79
N MET A 888 -6.40 -20.99 -6.10
CA MET A 888 -6.85 -19.73 -5.55
C MET A 888 -5.75 -18.67 -5.65
N ALA A 889 -6.14 -17.44 -5.97
CA ALA A 889 -5.32 -16.25 -5.83
C ALA A 889 -6.05 -15.18 -5.02
N ASN A 890 -5.38 -14.57 -4.05
CA ASN A 890 -5.89 -13.46 -3.27
C ASN A 890 -4.85 -12.32 -3.19
N PHE A 891 -5.34 -11.08 -3.25
CA PHE A 891 -4.53 -9.87 -3.19
C PHE A 891 -5.28 -8.75 -2.46
N THR A 892 -4.53 -7.82 -1.86
CA THR A 892 -5.05 -6.69 -1.10
C THR A 892 -5.04 -5.43 -1.94
N LEU A 893 -6.18 -4.73 -1.95
CA LEU A 893 -6.35 -3.41 -2.52
C LEU A 893 -6.68 -2.40 -1.42
N ILE A 894 -6.38 -1.12 -1.64
CA ILE A 894 -6.86 0.01 -0.82
C ILE A 894 -7.58 1.01 -1.73
N SER A 895 -8.78 1.44 -1.34
CA SER A 895 -9.63 2.30 -2.16
C SER A 895 -9.08 3.73 -2.28
N LYS A 896 -9.11 4.30 -3.50
CA LYS A 896 -8.76 5.70 -3.79
C LYS A 896 -9.95 6.57 -4.17
N LYS A 897 -11.00 5.97 -4.73
CA LYS A 897 -12.15 6.67 -5.31
C LYS A 897 -13.42 6.23 -4.61
N VAL A 898 -14.25 7.21 -4.29
CA VAL A 898 -15.62 7.00 -3.79
C VAL A 898 -16.53 6.67 -4.98
N GLY A 899 -17.45 5.73 -4.78
CA GLY A 899 -18.37 5.22 -5.80
C GLY A 899 -18.49 3.70 -5.73
N THR A 900 -19.22 3.09 -6.66
CA THR A 900 -19.32 1.62 -6.76
C THR A 900 -18.50 1.10 -7.94
N VAL A 901 -17.69 0.07 -7.71
CA VAL A 901 -16.80 -0.51 -8.71
C VAL A 901 -17.18 -1.96 -9.01
N GLU A 902 -17.19 -2.32 -10.29
CA GLU A 902 -17.17 -3.71 -10.75
C GLU A 902 -15.76 -4.08 -11.21
N LEU A 903 -15.17 -5.11 -10.59
CA LEU A 903 -13.84 -5.62 -10.95
C LEU A 903 -13.93 -6.74 -12.00
N PHE A 904 -12.76 -7.10 -12.56
CA PHE A 904 -12.59 -8.21 -13.50
C PHE A 904 -13.30 -8.06 -14.84
N GLU A 905 -13.47 -6.82 -15.32
CA GLU A 905 -13.91 -6.58 -16.68
C GLU A 905 -12.91 -7.21 -17.66
N ASN A 906 -13.42 -7.97 -18.65
CA ASN A 906 -12.58 -8.69 -19.63
C ASN A 906 -11.48 -9.56 -18.98
N SER A 907 -11.76 -10.16 -17.83
CA SER A 907 -10.87 -11.11 -17.16
C SER A 907 -11.31 -12.55 -17.39
N TYR A 908 -10.34 -13.43 -17.63
CA TYR A 908 -10.62 -14.79 -18.09
C TYR A 908 -9.68 -15.82 -17.49
N ILE A 909 -10.19 -17.04 -17.36
CA ILE A 909 -9.40 -18.27 -17.22
C ILE A 909 -9.36 -18.93 -18.59
N TYR A 910 -8.18 -19.29 -19.05
CA TYR A 910 -7.94 -19.96 -20.32
C TYR A 910 -7.58 -21.42 -20.08
N THR A 911 -8.20 -22.29 -20.87
CA THR A 911 -7.85 -23.70 -21.03
C THR A 911 -7.59 -23.95 -22.51
N ASP A 912 -7.07 -25.14 -22.86
CA ASP A 912 -6.80 -25.48 -24.25
C ASP A 912 -8.07 -25.44 -25.14
N ASP A 913 -9.25 -25.70 -24.54
CA ASP A 913 -10.53 -25.81 -25.26
C ASP A 913 -11.55 -24.69 -24.96
N GLU A 914 -11.41 -23.96 -23.85
CA GLU A 914 -12.41 -22.99 -23.36
C GLU A 914 -11.80 -21.73 -22.72
N GLN A 915 -12.49 -20.61 -22.91
CA GLN A 915 -12.27 -19.35 -22.19
C GLN A 915 -13.43 -19.12 -21.20
N VAL A 916 -13.13 -19.10 -19.90
CA VAL A 916 -14.11 -18.91 -18.83
C VAL A 916 -14.03 -17.49 -18.27
N VAL A 917 -15.16 -16.80 -18.20
CA VAL A 917 -15.24 -15.43 -17.68
C VAL A 917 -15.16 -15.41 -16.15
N VAL A 918 -14.29 -14.57 -15.61
CA VAL A 918 -14.19 -14.36 -14.15
C VAL A 918 -15.40 -13.54 -13.66
N PRO A 919 -16.16 -14.00 -12.66
CA PRO A 919 -17.28 -13.26 -12.09
C PRO A 919 -16.87 -11.88 -11.54
N LYS A 920 -17.72 -10.88 -11.78
CA LYS A 920 -17.48 -9.49 -11.38
C LYS A 920 -18.03 -9.21 -9.98
N PRO A 921 -17.20 -9.08 -8.93
CA PRO A 921 -17.67 -8.64 -7.63
C PRO A 921 -17.99 -7.14 -7.69
N ILE A 922 -19.00 -6.73 -6.93
CA ILE A 922 -19.43 -5.34 -6.80
C ILE A 922 -18.92 -4.83 -5.45
N ILE A 923 -18.15 -3.73 -5.47
CA ILE A 923 -17.57 -3.12 -4.28
C ILE A 923 -18.03 -1.67 -4.19
N GLN A 924 -18.73 -1.32 -3.12
CA GLN A 924 -19.10 0.06 -2.83
C GLN A 924 -18.03 0.71 -1.95
N THR A 925 -17.52 1.87 -2.37
CA THR A 925 -16.64 2.73 -1.58
C THR A 925 -17.40 4.00 -1.19
N GLY A 926 -17.68 4.17 0.10
CA GLY A 926 -18.27 5.38 0.68
C GLY A 926 -17.23 6.46 0.99
N ALA A 927 -17.70 7.69 1.15
CA ALA A 927 -16.85 8.80 1.58
C ALA A 927 -16.44 8.67 3.06
N THR A 928 -15.22 9.12 3.37
CA THR A 928 -14.71 9.10 4.74
C THR A 928 -15.18 10.33 5.50
N ARG A 929 -15.84 10.11 6.64
CA ARG A 929 -16.08 11.13 7.67
C ARG A 929 -15.01 11.05 8.74
N ARG A 930 -14.40 12.18 9.10
CA ARG A 930 -13.30 12.25 10.09
C ARG A 930 -13.79 12.64 11.48
N GLY A 931 -14.99 13.19 11.57
CA GLY A 931 -15.51 13.79 12.80
C GLY A 931 -14.87 15.15 13.06
N ASP A 932 -14.56 15.90 11.99
CA ASP A 932 -14.14 17.29 12.12
C ASP A 932 -15.33 18.09 12.69
N GLU A 933 -15.08 18.87 13.74
CA GLU A 933 -16.06 19.75 14.39
C GLU A 933 -15.76 21.23 14.07
N PRO A 934 -16.75 22.12 14.13
CA PRO A 934 -16.53 23.57 14.01
C PRO A 934 -15.55 24.10 15.07
N THR A 935 -14.89 25.22 14.77
CA THR A 935 -14.05 25.92 15.74
C THR A 935 -14.89 26.38 16.92
N ALA A 936 -14.42 26.05 18.12
CA ALA A 936 -15.06 26.45 19.37
C ALA A 936 -14.84 27.94 19.66
N ASP A 937 -15.77 28.53 20.41
CA ASP A 937 -15.69 29.91 20.86
C ASP A 937 -14.95 29.99 22.19
N LEU A 938 -14.06 30.98 22.33
CA LEU A 938 -13.35 31.29 23.57
C LEU A 938 -13.30 32.80 23.78
N GLU A 939 -13.75 33.26 24.95
CA GLU A 939 -13.74 34.67 25.31
C GLU A 939 -13.46 34.88 26.80
N ILE A 940 -12.54 35.79 27.13
CA ILE A 940 -12.30 36.28 28.48
C ILE A 940 -13.31 37.39 28.74
N LYS A 941 -14.45 37.06 29.34
CA LYS A 941 -15.51 38.04 29.67
C LYS A 941 -15.02 39.11 30.64
N ASN A 942 -14.27 38.74 31.67
CA ASN A 942 -13.83 39.67 32.70
C ASN A 942 -12.38 39.43 33.14
N PHE A 943 -11.65 40.51 33.43
CA PHE A 943 -10.29 40.47 33.99
C PHE A 943 -10.03 41.69 34.87
N ILE A 944 -10.02 41.49 36.19
CA ILE A 944 -9.93 42.57 37.19
C ILE A 944 -8.73 42.32 38.10
N VAL A 945 -7.94 43.37 38.33
CA VAL A 945 -6.85 43.38 39.32
C VAL A 945 -7.28 44.22 40.53
N THR A 946 -7.43 43.57 41.67
CA THR A 946 -7.84 44.25 42.91
C THR A 946 -6.68 44.99 43.58
N ASN A 947 -6.99 45.88 44.54
CA ASN A 947 -5.98 46.56 45.37
C ASN A 947 -5.12 45.60 46.21
N SER A 948 -5.58 44.38 46.43
CA SER A 948 -4.83 43.32 47.11
C SER A 948 -3.88 42.57 46.17
N LEU A 949 -3.85 42.92 44.89
CA LEU A 949 -3.20 42.16 43.82
C LEU A 949 -3.77 40.74 43.67
N ASN A 950 -5.07 40.60 43.92
CA ASN A 950 -5.82 39.44 43.45
C ASN A 950 -6.30 39.71 42.02
N LEU A 951 -6.00 38.80 41.10
CA LEU A 951 -6.42 38.87 39.71
C LEU A 951 -7.60 37.91 39.52
N GLU A 952 -8.79 38.46 39.33
CA GLU A 952 -10.03 37.71 39.16
C GLU A 952 -10.42 37.72 37.67
N TYR A 953 -10.78 36.55 37.14
CA TYR A 953 -11.16 36.43 35.73
C TYR A 953 -12.32 35.46 35.49
N LEU A 954 -13.01 35.69 34.37
CA LEU A 954 -14.08 34.83 33.86
C LEU A 954 -13.79 34.52 32.39
N VAL A 955 -13.65 33.23 32.07
CA VAL A 955 -13.47 32.73 30.70
C VAL A 955 -14.69 31.91 30.30
N GLN A 956 -15.23 32.16 29.12
CA GLN A 956 -16.26 31.33 28.49
C GLN A 956 -15.64 30.54 27.35
N TYR A 957 -15.91 29.24 27.31
CA TYR A 957 -15.37 28.34 26.29
C TYR A 957 -16.40 27.25 25.95
N THR A 958 -16.70 27.08 24.66
CA THR A 958 -17.75 26.15 24.18
C THR A 958 -17.24 24.79 23.73
N GLY A 959 -15.93 24.60 23.63
CA GLY A 959 -15.31 23.36 23.17
C GLY A 959 -15.05 22.35 24.28
N ASN A 960 -14.37 21.26 23.92
CA ASN A 960 -14.11 20.11 24.82
C ASN A 960 -12.61 19.83 25.06
N GLU A 961 -11.71 20.64 24.49
CA GLU A 961 -10.26 20.53 24.70
C GLU A 961 -9.85 21.17 26.04
N THR A 962 -8.63 20.88 26.50
CA THR A 962 -8.11 21.50 27.73
C THR A 962 -7.99 23.02 27.55
N LEU A 963 -8.69 23.79 28.38
CA LEU A 963 -8.59 25.25 28.42
C LEU A 963 -7.36 25.65 29.22
N HIS A 964 -6.46 26.39 28.60
CA HIS A 964 -5.26 26.91 29.24
C HIS A 964 -5.41 28.39 29.53
N THR A 965 -4.96 28.83 30.72
CA THR A 965 -4.79 30.25 31.02
C THR A 965 -3.40 30.55 31.58
N ARG A 966 -2.82 31.69 31.20
CA ARG A 966 -1.56 32.20 31.76
C ARG A 966 -1.74 33.64 32.21
N LEU A 967 -1.21 33.93 33.39
CA LEU A 967 -1.20 35.28 33.95
C LEU A 967 0.21 35.82 34.05
N PHE A 968 0.37 37.04 33.56
CA PHE A 968 1.63 37.75 33.49
C PHE A 968 1.54 39.10 34.20
N TYR A 969 2.68 39.59 34.67
CA TYR A 969 2.85 40.97 35.10
C TYR A 969 4.13 41.56 34.51
N ARG A 970 4.17 42.87 34.32
CA ARG A 970 5.41 43.61 34.06
C ARG A 970 5.40 44.94 34.81
N LYS A 971 6.61 45.45 35.09
CA LYS A 971 6.77 46.78 35.67
C LYS A 971 6.74 47.82 34.55
N GLY A 972 5.85 48.80 34.68
CA GLY A 972 5.77 49.97 33.81
C GLY A 972 6.74 51.09 34.24
N GLY A 973 7.07 51.98 33.31
CA GLY A 973 7.97 53.13 33.51
C GLY A 973 8.99 53.28 32.37
N ARG A 974 9.99 54.17 32.55
CA ARG A 974 11.06 54.46 31.55
C ARG A 974 12.04 53.30 31.29
N VAL A 975 12.01 52.27 32.12
CA VAL A 975 12.76 51.02 31.92
C VAL A 975 11.71 49.92 31.92
N THR A 976 11.26 49.54 30.73
CA THR A 976 10.23 48.52 30.55
C THR A 976 10.81 47.16 30.94
N GLY A 977 10.13 46.45 31.84
CA GLY A 977 10.51 45.08 32.21
C GLY A 977 9.86 44.04 31.30
N ASP A 978 10.46 42.86 31.20
CA ASP A 978 9.85 41.71 30.53
C ASP A 978 8.54 41.28 31.21
N TRP A 979 7.61 40.75 30.42
CA TRP A 979 6.46 40.02 30.94
C TRP A 979 6.93 38.81 31.72
N LYS A 980 6.55 38.74 32.99
CA LYS A 980 6.84 37.62 33.88
C LYS A 980 5.57 36.86 34.16
N GLN A 981 5.53 35.60 33.74
CA GLN A 981 4.47 34.68 34.13
C GLN A 981 4.57 34.42 35.64
N PHE A 982 3.45 34.49 36.34
CA PHE A 982 3.39 34.17 37.79
C PHE A 982 2.36 33.09 38.13
N ALA A 983 1.40 32.83 37.23
CA ALA A 983 0.43 31.76 37.37
C ALA A 983 0.06 31.18 35.99
N ALA A 984 -0.32 29.90 36.01
CA ALA A 984 -0.98 29.22 34.90
C ALA A 984 -2.06 28.30 35.48
N ARG A 985 -3.12 28.05 34.69
CA ARG A 985 -4.17 27.08 35.01
C ARG A 985 -4.51 26.28 33.76
N ASN A 986 -4.88 25.03 33.98
CA ASN A 986 -5.41 24.13 32.96
C ASN A 986 -6.74 23.60 33.50
N TYR A 987 -7.80 23.71 32.70
CA TYR A 987 -9.12 23.20 33.04
C TYR A 987 -9.48 22.10 32.05
N GLU A 988 -9.87 20.94 32.56
CA GLU A 988 -10.37 19.84 31.74
C GLU A 988 -11.84 20.08 31.41
N CYS A 989 -12.15 20.25 30.13
CA CYS A 989 -13.44 20.71 29.66
C CYS A 989 -14.26 19.56 29.08
N THR A 990 -14.60 18.57 29.90
CA THR A 990 -15.51 17.49 29.47
C THR A 990 -16.96 17.84 29.77
N ASP A 991 -17.88 17.50 28.87
CA ASP A 991 -19.33 17.64 29.04
C ASP A 991 -19.79 19.07 29.42
N GLY A 992 -19.17 20.10 28.83
CA GLY A 992 -19.53 21.50 29.05
C GLY A 992 -19.06 22.09 30.40
N ALA A 993 -18.12 21.44 31.09
CA ALA A 993 -17.58 21.91 32.38
C ALA A 993 -16.95 23.32 32.32
N CYS A 994 -16.50 23.76 31.14
CA CYS A 994 -15.82 25.05 30.94
C CYS A 994 -16.67 26.13 30.25
N LEU A 995 -17.98 25.92 30.10
CA LEU A 995 -18.89 26.93 29.52
C LEU A 995 -18.75 28.29 30.21
N GLU A 996 -18.57 28.29 31.53
CA GLU A 996 -18.14 29.45 32.31
C GLU A 996 -17.12 29.05 33.38
N THR A 997 -15.90 29.55 33.28
CA THR A 997 -14.81 29.29 34.23
C THR A 997 -14.44 30.56 34.98
N PHE A 998 -14.75 30.59 36.28
CA PHE A 998 -14.34 31.65 37.20
C PHE A 998 -13.18 31.17 38.07
N ASP A 999 -12.10 31.94 38.12
CA ASP A 999 -10.94 31.63 38.98
C ASP A 999 -10.16 32.93 39.31
N ASP A 1000 -9.23 32.82 40.24
CA ASP A 1000 -8.38 33.92 40.67
C ASP A 1000 -6.92 33.49 40.95
N ALA A 1001 -6.04 34.47 40.90
CA ALA A 1001 -4.63 34.29 41.24
C ALA A 1001 -4.07 35.51 41.96
N VAL A 1002 -3.42 35.28 43.10
CA VAL A 1002 -2.81 36.33 43.91
C VAL A 1002 -1.30 36.41 43.65
N ILE A 1003 -0.80 37.61 43.37
CA ILE A 1003 0.64 37.90 43.36
C ILE A 1003 1.06 38.60 44.66
N SER A 1004 2.17 38.15 45.25
CA SER A 1004 2.65 38.74 46.51
C SER A 1004 3.10 40.18 46.31
N LYS A 1005 2.56 41.10 47.12
CA LYS A 1005 3.05 42.49 47.21
C LYS A 1005 4.52 42.60 47.59
N TRP A 1006 5.12 41.55 48.18
CA TRP A 1006 6.54 41.53 48.52
C TRP A 1006 7.43 41.24 47.31
N LEU A 1007 6.89 40.57 46.28
CA LEU A 1007 7.59 40.36 45.01
C LEU A 1007 7.65 41.66 44.18
N LEU A 1008 6.70 42.58 44.40
CA LEU A 1008 6.57 43.82 43.62
C LEU A 1008 7.02 45.03 44.46
N GLY A 1009 8.00 45.78 43.95
CA GLY A 1009 8.37 47.08 44.53
C GLY A 1009 7.32 48.16 44.22
N SER A 1010 7.52 49.38 44.73
CA SER A 1010 6.69 50.52 44.32
C SER A 1010 6.90 50.86 42.84
N GLY A 1011 5.82 51.24 42.16
CA GLY A 1011 5.82 51.58 40.75
C GLY A 1011 4.50 51.23 40.08
N ASP A 1012 4.41 51.54 38.79
CA ASP A 1012 3.26 51.18 37.96
C ASP A 1012 3.48 49.76 37.40
N TYR A 1013 2.41 48.97 37.33
CA TYR A 1013 2.45 47.60 36.84
C TYR A 1013 1.30 47.35 35.87
N GLU A 1014 1.59 46.55 34.86
CA GLU A 1014 0.62 46.01 33.92
C GLU A 1014 0.49 44.52 34.12
N PHE A 1015 -0.72 44.01 33.95
CA PHE A 1015 -1.09 42.61 34.06
C PHE A 1015 -1.76 42.17 32.78
N LYS A 1016 -1.53 40.92 32.40
CA LYS A 1016 -2.10 40.28 31.21
C LYS A 1016 -2.59 38.89 31.57
N ILE A 1017 -3.76 38.52 31.07
CA ILE A 1017 -4.23 37.14 31.00
C ILE A 1017 -4.31 36.74 29.53
N GLU A 1018 -3.85 35.53 29.23
CA GLU A 1018 -4.04 34.85 27.94
C GLU A 1018 -4.81 33.57 28.21
N ALA A 1019 -5.80 33.27 27.37
CA ALA A 1019 -6.57 32.05 27.41
C ALA A 1019 -6.63 31.42 26.01
N TRP A 1020 -6.37 30.12 25.90
CA TRP A 1020 -6.44 29.40 24.62
C TRP A 1020 -6.82 27.93 24.84
N ALA A 1021 -7.41 27.34 23.80
CA ALA A 1021 -7.64 25.91 23.67
C ALA A 1021 -7.24 25.51 22.24
N LYS A 1022 -6.99 24.23 22.01
CA LYS A 1022 -6.51 23.74 20.70
C LYS A 1022 -7.53 23.98 19.57
N ASP A 1023 -8.81 23.88 19.90
CA ASP A 1023 -9.94 24.01 18.99
C ASP A 1023 -10.57 25.42 18.97
N ALA A 1024 -10.00 26.40 19.69
CA ALA A 1024 -10.53 27.75 19.79
C ALA A 1024 -9.46 28.86 19.54
N PRO A 1025 -9.88 30.07 19.13
CA PRO A 1025 -9.02 31.24 19.08
C PRO A 1025 -8.44 31.58 20.46
N MET A 1026 -7.22 32.12 20.49
CA MET A 1026 -6.65 32.64 21.73
C MET A 1026 -7.26 34.01 22.03
N ASP A 1027 -7.73 34.22 23.26
CA ASP A 1027 -8.14 35.55 23.73
C ASP A 1027 -7.14 36.07 24.79
N TYR A 1028 -7.04 37.39 24.91
CA TYR A 1028 -6.23 38.03 25.95
C TYR A 1028 -6.85 39.33 26.44
N LYS A 1029 -6.64 39.64 27.72
CA LYS A 1029 -7.01 40.93 28.32
C LYS A 1029 -5.89 41.49 29.17
N THR A 1030 -5.83 42.81 29.25
CA THR A 1030 -4.83 43.54 30.03
C THR A 1030 -5.49 44.45 31.06
N ASN A 1031 -4.76 44.75 32.14
CA ASN A 1031 -5.19 45.66 33.20
C ASN A 1031 -3.95 46.32 33.84
N SER A 1032 -4.06 47.53 34.38
CA SER A 1032 -2.93 48.29 34.92
C SER A 1032 -3.24 48.86 36.30
N THR A 1033 -2.26 48.86 37.21
CA THR A 1033 -2.39 49.43 38.55
C THR A 1033 -1.10 50.06 39.06
N SER A 1034 -1.20 51.00 40.01
CA SER A 1034 -0.05 51.69 40.62
C SER A 1034 0.14 51.26 42.07
N LEU A 1035 1.33 50.76 42.41
CA LEU A 1035 1.69 50.33 43.75
C LEU A 1035 2.49 51.42 44.48
N LYS A 1036 1.87 52.03 45.48
CA LYS A 1036 2.54 52.94 46.42
C LYS A 1036 3.07 52.17 47.62
N ARG A 1037 4.33 52.38 48.00
CA ARG A 1037 4.88 51.90 49.27
C ARG A 1037 4.07 52.51 50.42
N LYS A 1038 3.38 51.70 51.22
CA LYS A 1038 2.99 52.09 52.58
C LYS A 1038 4.20 51.83 53.48
N PHE A 1039 4.91 52.87 53.89
CA PHE A 1039 5.93 52.75 54.94
C PHE A 1039 5.22 52.32 56.23
N TYR A 1040 5.42 51.09 56.67
CA TYR A 1040 5.20 50.75 58.07
C TYR A 1040 6.48 51.14 58.81
N ILE A 1041 6.44 52.29 59.49
CA ILE A 1041 7.44 52.61 60.51
C ILE A 1041 7.16 51.65 61.68
N LEU A 1042 7.97 50.59 61.79
CA LEU A 1042 8.14 49.90 63.07
C LEU A 1042 8.97 50.84 63.95
N LEU A 1043 8.29 51.65 64.77
CA LEU A 1043 8.93 52.29 65.92
C LEU A 1043 9.43 51.16 66.84
N ARG A 1044 10.72 51.23 67.19
CA ARG A 1044 11.33 50.40 68.24
C ARG A 1044 10.69 50.66 69.59
#